data_AF-A0A424L761-F1
#
_entry.id   AF-A0A424L761-F1
#
_cell.length_a   1.000
_cell.length_b   1.000
_cell.length_c   1.000
_cell.angle_alpha   90.00
_cell.angle_beta   90.00
_cell.angle_gamma   90.00
#
_symmetry.space_group_name_H-M   'P 1'
#
loop_
_entity.id
_entity.type
_entity.pdbx_description
1 polymer ?
#
loop_
_entity_poly.entity_id
_entity_poly.type
_entity_poly.pdbx_seq_one_letter_code
_entity_poly.pdbx_strand_id
1 'polypeptide(L)'
;MGFLSHACFVSTCVSGIVPDPHCLVCLLSPYSRMQFCLSTRRSMLLLLTLVVSCSLDQQTEPPGSLSIPEHPSIPSERERFGIVIPDEYAWMNATGTEAVRAAVVRETQYASTVLTPLAPLASHLQQEMNSRLPVTTSTSVVVDDMVYEREIRPGYQYAFHTRHRLPGGDKEFLVDENTRASGHDYYHLRNWSLDPSGTRLVLAEDVTGDEHYRLAFLNVNGTASCCDISNTNGDMVWGAQGRRLYFIARDPVTTRPATVMVREDDQVHVLYTEKDPRFALSLRESRSKRYILVNATSSGGNRILKIDRKLPTGPVEVLGWEEGTFHQLVHIENAEDLGQFYRLTTSPGGVGLFRADARGNWHHALPEALRGGPTPIDFEVYPDHLALHYRHRAKEYLKLVDRLTDAVEDVPVVVPLQTLQLRRSSQLMETSLSGEPGGTLGYELRHPLASAIRMHYNVATGSQSASVSHRRGLETLRNTYHGEVKQIAARDGTLVPVSLLYRSDRFLRRRSPLLVNVYGAYGAPLNKGYRVGWQGLLDRGFVIAMAHVRGGGADNGDWHRKGSGARKDVAISDFLDVIHGLVIQGYGDPGRVFAQGTSAAGVIIGASINIEPDLFAGIVLTRPFVDVANTLMDENRPLTLGEYGEWGDPRTLEGLRRILSYSPYDNIRSALLPSMLIRSSASDQRVQTSEHLRWVARLRDHNMADSSILLTIDQAGHRGVSDRHDRYHQLAEAHAFLLSIADQNR
;
A
#
# COMPACT_ATOMS: atom_id res chain seq x y z
N MET A 1 -45.17 21.41 44.25
CA MET A 1 -46.23 20.85 43.39
C MET A 1 -45.62 19.60 42.76
N GLY A 2 -46.05 18.37 43.01
CA GLY A 2 -47.38 17.87 43.38
C GLY A 2 -48.08 17.37 42.10
N PHE A 3 -48.52 16.11 41.96
CA PHE A 3 -48.81 15.08 42.97
C PHE A 3 -48.84 13.65 42.35
N LEU A 4 -48.61 12.59 43.18
CA LEU A 4 -49.21 11.22 43.13
C LEU A 4 -48.97 10.36 41.85
N SER A 5 -49.19 9.02 41.76
CA SER A 5 -49.35 7.83 42.65
C SER A 5 -49.35 6.57 41.73
N HIS A 6 -49.31 5.28 42.11
CA HIS A 6 -48.91 4.44 43.26
C HIS A 6 -48.58 3.03 42.67
N ALA A 7 -47.56 2.26 43.09
CA ALA A 7 -47.21 1.63 44.38
C ALA A 7 -47.89 0.26 44.67
N CYS A 8 -47.07 -0.80 44.74
CA CYS A 8 -47.12 -1.98 45.65
C CYS A 8 -45.76 -2.74 45.54
N PHE A 9 -45.02 -3.25 46.54
CA PHE A 9 -45.28 -3.93 47.84
C PHE A 9 -45.76 -5.40 47.71
N VAL A 10 -45.31 -6.42 48.50
CA VAL A 10 -44.54 -6.48 49.79
C VAL A 10 -43.59 -7.73 49.86
N SER A 11 -42.75 -7.80 50.92
CA SER A 11 -42.28 -9.00 51.68
C SER A 11 -40.93 -9.67 51.33
N THR A 12 -40.23 -10.48 52.16
CA THR A 12 -39.89 -10.60 53.64
C THR A 12 -39.07 -11.92 53.81
N CYS A 13 -38.16 -12.22 54.75
CA CYS A 13 -37.34 -11.58 55.82
C CYS A 13 -36.13 -12.57 56.09
N VAL A 14 -35.39 -12.76 57.22
CA VAL A 14 -35.42 -12.35 58.64
C VAL A 14 -34.01 -12.51 59.30
N SER A 15 -33.87 -12.25 60.62
CA SER A 15 -32.65 -12.30 61.48
C SER A 15 -32.22 -13.71 61.95
N GLY A 16 -31.07 -13.97 62.63
CA GLY A 16 -29.95 -13.13 63.15
C GLY A 16 -29.23 -13.78 64.36
N ILE A 17 -28.70 -12.96 65.31
CA ILE A 17 -28.17 -13.27 66.69
C ILE A 17 -26.62 -13.41 66.85
N VAL A 18 -26.06 -12.86 67.96
CA VAL A 18 -24.62 -12.56 68.21
C VAL A 18 -24.23 -12.58 69.73
N PRO A 19 -23.03 -13.06 70.13
CA PRO A 19 -22.42 -12.89 71.48
C PRO A 19 -21.00 -12.23 71.49
N ASP A 20 -20.31 -12.22 72.66
CA ASP A 20 -18.96 -11.66 73.01
C ASP A 20 -18.30 -12.61 74.09
N PRO A 21 -17.28 -12.35 74.98
CA PRO A 21 -16.35 -11.19 75.22
C PRO A 21 -14.86 -11.47 75.64
N HIS A 22 -14.09 -10.37 75.88
CA HIS A 22 -12.82 -10.23 76.66
C HIS A 22 -11.45 -10.64 76.02
N CYS A 23 -10.29 -10.00 76.29
CA CYS A 23 -9.84 -9.22 77.47
C CYS A 23 -8.85 -8.03 77.16
N LEU A 24 -8.29 -7.37 78.20
CA LEU A 24 -7.64 -6.03 78.19
C LEU A 24 -6.10 -6.00 77.88
N VAL A 25 -5.59 -4.86 77.37
CA VAL A 25 -4.78 -3.82 78.10
C VAL A 25 -4.21 -2.76 77.12
N CYS A 26 -4.11 -1.48 77.53
CA CYS A 26 -3.60 -0.34 76.73
C CYS A 26 -2.46 0.44 77.44
N LEU A 27 -1.65 1.23 76.69
CA LEU A 27 -0.89 2.46 77.05
C LEU A 27 -0.05 2.87 75.80
N LEU A 28 -0.36 3.94 75.04
CA LEU A 28 -0.12 5.40 75.22
C LEU A 28 1.29 5.92 74.83
N SER A 29 1.35 7.20 74.40
CA SER A 29 2.47 7.94 73.75
C SER A 29 3.00 9.06 74.70
N PRO A 30 3.64 10.22 74.33
CA PRO A 30 4.26 10.73 73.09
C PRO A 30 5.59 11.57 73.27
N TYR A 31 6.02 12.31 72.22
CA TYR A 31 6.84 13.57 72.19
C TYR A 31 8.39 13.62 72.34
N SER A 32 9.06 13.90 71.20
CA SER A 32 10.00 15.01 70.89
C SER A 32 10.98 15.64 71.91
N ARG A 33 12.29 15.65 71.58
CA ARG A 33 13.05 16.88 71.16
C ARG A 33 14.53 16.65 70.74
N MET A 34 14.90 17.28 69.61
CA MET A 34 16.17 17.91 69.17
C MET A 34 17.60 17.44 69.61
N GLN A 35 18.45 17.34 68.57
CA GLN A 35 19.89 17.71 68.45
C GLN A 35 21.03 16.75 68.89
N PHE A 36 21.93 16.55 67.91
CA PHE A 36 23.35 16.13 67.92
C PHE A 36 24.10 16.17 69.27
N CYS A 37 25.05 15.27 69.56
CA CYS A 37 26.20 14.91 68.70
C CYS A 37 26.91 13.58 69.10
N LEU A 38 28.06 13.31 68.46
CA LEU A 38 29.13 12.34 68.78
C LEU A 38 28.98 10.83 68.43
N SER A 39 29.80 10.39 67.46
CA SER A 39 30.64 9.14 67.48
C SER A 39 29.95 7.74 67.44
N THR A 40 30.56 6.64 66.98
CA THR A 40 31.66 6.41 66.01
C THR A 40 31.59 5.01 65.39
N ARG A 41 31.89 4.89 64.09
CA ARG A 41 32.50 3.75 63.35
C ARG A 41 32.09 2.28 63.63
N ARG A 42 31.66 1.62 62.52
CA ARG A 42 32.01 0.24 62.06
C ARG A 42 31.69 -0.94 63.02
N SER A 43 30.90 -1.95 62.66
CA SER A 43 31.14 -2.87 61.53
C SER A 43 29.99 -3.88 61.41
N MET A 44 29.63 -4.34 60.19
CA MET A 44 29.03 -5.67 60.00
C MET A 44 29.28 -6.19 58.58
N LEU A 45 29.39 -7.52 58.44
CA LEU A 45 29.61 -8.23 57.17
C LEU A 45 28.32 -8.32 56.35
N LEU A 46 28.46 -8.42 55.03
CA LEU A 46 27.54 -9.18 54.18
C LEU A 46 28.35 -10.01 53.16
N LEU A 47 27.84 -11.18 52.78
CA LEU A 47 28.49 -12.08 51.82
C LEU A 47 28.28 -11.59 50.38
N LEU A 48 29.29 -11.75 49.52
CA LEU A 48 29.09 -11.75 48.07
C LEU A 48 28.81 -13.17 47.58
N THR A 49 27.73 -13.34 46.83
CA THR A 49 27.55 -14.46 45.90
C THR A 49 28.07 -14.05 44.53
N LEU A 50 28.94 -14.87 43.92
CA LEU A 50 29.34 -14.65 42.52
C LEU A 50 28.22 -15.12 41.59
N VAL A 51 27.82 -14.24 40.66
CA VAL A 51 27.16 -14.62 39.42
C VAL A 51 28.15 -14.35 38.29
N VAL A 52 28.56 -15.39 37.57
CA VAL A 52 29.48 -15.26 36.43
C VAL A 52 28.67 -14.97 35.18
N SER A 53 28.56 -13.69 34.82
CA SER A 53 28.07 -13.28 33.51
C SER A 53 29.20 -13.42 32.49
N CYS A 54 29.02 -14.28 31.48
CA CYS A 54 29.89 -14.31 30.31
C CYS A 54 29.60 -13.12 29.41
N SER A 55 30.30 -12.00 29.63
CA SER A 55 30.40 -10.94 28.63
C SER A 55 31.26 -11.44 27.46
N LEU A 56 30.70 -11.47 26.25
CA LEU A 56 31.53 -11.42 25.04
C LEU A 56 32.00 -9.98 24.89
N ASP A 57 33.31 -9.76 24.90
CA ASP A 57 33.90 -8.46 24.56
C ASP A 57 33.66 -8.19 23.07
N GLN A 58 32.60 -7.44 22.76
CA GLN A 58 32.59 -6.62 21.56
C GLN A 58 33.59 -5.50 21.77
N GLN A 59 34.76 -5.62 21.13
CA GLN A 59 35.73 -4.52 21.05
C GLN A 59 35.10 -3.37 20.26
N THR A 60 34.57 -2.39 20.99
CA THR A 60 34.15 -1.12 20.41
C THR A 60 35.39 -0.30 20.10
N GLU A 61 35.86 -0.37 18.85
CA GLU A 61 36.81 0.62 18.35
C GLU A 61 36.22 2.04 18.49
N PRO A 62 37.05 3.05 18.77
CA PRO A 62 36.57 4.43 18.78
C PRO A 62 36.07 4.84 17.38
N PRO A 63 35.17 5.83 17.28
CA PRO A 63 34.66 6.31 16.00
C PRO A 63 35.73 7.09 15.23
N GLY A 64 36.63 6.35 14.57
CA GLY A 64 37.35 6.83 13.41
C GLY A 64 36.37 7.18 12.28
N SER A 65 36.83 7.95 11.30
CA SER A 65 36.03 8.27 10.12
C SER A 65 35.72 6.98 9.35
N LEU A 66 34.51 6.45 9.52
CA LEU A 66 34.02 5.27 8.82
C LEU A 66 34.13 5.49 7.31
N SER A 67 34.99 4.71 6.67
CA SER A 67 35.13 4.70 5.22
C SER A 67 33.84 4.22 4.55
N ILE A 68 33.68 4.63 3.29
CA ILE A 68 32.62 4.11 2.43
C ILE A 68 32.76 2.58 2.36
N PRO A 69 31.68 1.79 2.53
CA PRO A 69 31.75 0.34 2.46
C PRO A 69 32.21 -0.15 1.09
N GLU A 70 33.45 -0.64 1.06
CA GLU A 70 34.00 -1.40 -0.04
C GLU A 70 33.46 -2.84 -0.03
N HIS A 71 33.31 -3.40 -1.23
CA HIS A 71 32.90 -4.78 -1.45
C HIS A 71 33.78 -5.37 -2.56
N PRO A 72 34.21 -6.64 -2.47
CA PRO A 72 35.04 -7.23 -3.50
C PRO A 72 34.29 -7.31 -4.83
N SER A 73 34.81 -6.59 -5.83
CA SER A 73 34.54 -6.81 -7.24
C SER A 73 35.22 -8.13 -7.65
N ILE A 74 34.43 -9.16 -7.96
CA ILE A 74 34.90 -10.50 -8.31
C ILE A 74 34.56 -10.76 -9.78
N PRO A 75 35.53 -10.90 -10.69
CA PRO A 75 35.28 -11.16 -12.11
C PRO A 75 34.33 -12.33 -12.32
N SER A 76 33.15 -12.02 -12.88
CA SER A 76 32.01 -12.90 -13.04
C SER A 76 31.19 -12.40 -14.23
N GLU A 77 30.65 -13.32 -15.01
CA GLU A 77 29.91 -13.01 -16.23
C GLU A 77 28.71 -13.95 -16.40
N ARG A 78 27.69 -13.47 -17.12
CA ARG A 78 26.52 -14.25 -17.52
C ARG A 78 26.34 -14.16 -19.02
N GLU A 79 26.12 -15.31 -19.68
CA GLU A 79 25.87 -15.36 -21.11
C GLU A 79 24.41 -15.72 -21.41
N ARG A 80 23.81 -15.05 -22.39
CA ARG A 80 22.59 -15.53 -23.07
C ARG A 80 22.60 -15.10 -24.54
N PHE A 81 22.34 -16.05 -25.44
CA PHE A 81 22.36 -15.86 -26.90
C PHE A 81 23.70 -15.28 -27.45
N GLY A 82 24.84 -15.65 -26.87
CA GLY A 82 26.15 -15.08 -27.25
C GLY A 82 26.37 -13.64 -26.78
N ILE A 83 25.47 -13.07 -25.96
CA ILE A 83 25.70 -11.81 -25.26
C ILE A 83 26.29 -12.15 -23.89
N VAL A 84 27.59 -11.91 -23.72
CA VAL A 84 28.30 -11.93 -22.44
C VAL A 84 28.06 -10.61 -21.71
N ILE A 85 27.73 -10.66 -20.42
CA ILE A 85 27.36 -9.51 -19.61
C ILE A 85 28.15 -9.58 -18.28
N PRO A 86 29.04 -8.61 -17.99
CA PRO A 86 29.81 -8.57 -16.74
C PRO A 86 28.92 -8.31 -15.51
N ASP A 87 29.18 -9.03 -14.42
CA ASP A 87 28.39 -8.99 -13.19
C ASP A 87 29.30 -9.24 -11.96
N GLU A 88 30.10 -8.23 -11.60
CA GLU A 88 31.23 -8.38 -10.66
C GLU A 88 30.78 -8.62 -9.20
N TYR A 89 29.50 -8.39 -8.92
CA TYR A 89 28.88 -8.56 -7.60
C TYR A 89 27.88 -9.71 -7.55
N ALA A 90 27.80 -10.57 -8.58
CA ALA A 90 26.86 -11.70 -8.63
C ALA A 90 26.93 -12.62 -7.39
N TRP A 91 28.09 -12.67 -6.71
CA TRP A 91 28.28 -13.37 -5.45
C TRP A 91 27.32 -12.92 -4.33
N MET A 92 26.86 -11.67 -4.33
CA MET A 92 25.91 -11.15 -3.34
C MET A 92 24.49 -11.75 -3.46
N ASN A 93 24.20 -12.47 -4.55
CA ASN A 93 22.98 -13.25 -4.68
C ASN A 93 22.95 -14.48 -3.75
N ALA A 94 24.09 -14.89 -3.18
CA ALA A 94 24.20 -15.94 -2.17
C ALA A 94 23.73 -15.44 -0.78
N THR A 95 22.44 -15.11 -0.68
CA THR A 95 21.82 -14.56 0.53
C THR A 95 22.00 -15.48 1.74
N GLY A 96 22.21 -14.86 2.91
CA GLY A 96 22.42 -15.58 4.18
C GLY A 96 23.85 -16.08 4.42
N THR A 97 24.73 -16.11 3.41
CA THR A 97 26.18 -16.34 3.58
C THR A 97 26.84 -15.24 4.40
N GLU A 98 27.94 -15.57 5.08
CA GLU A 98 28.62 -14.61 5.97
C GLU A 98 29.13 -13.36 5.23
N ALA A 99 29.63 -13.51 4.00
CA ALA A 99 30.05 -12.38 3.18
C ALA A 99 28.90 -11.39 2.91
N VAL A 100 27.69 -11.89 2.64
CA VAL A 100 26.49 -11.06 2.42
C VAL A 100 25.96 -10.48 3.73
N ARG A 101 26.01 -11.22 4.84
CA ARG A 101 25.67 -10.70 6.18
C ARG A 101 26.59 -9.54 6.56
N ALA A 102 27.90 -9.72 6.39
CA ALA A 102 28.89 -8.67 6.65
C ALA A 102 28.70 -7.45 5.74
N ALA A 103 28.31 -7.65 4.47
CA ALA A 103 27.96 -6.54 3.57
C ALA A 103 26.74 -5.75 4.07
N VAL A 104 25.65 -6.44 4.43
CA VAL A 104 24.43 -5.83 5.01
C VAL A 104 24.75 -5.01 6.28
N VAL A 105 25.62 -5.53 7.15
CA VAL A 105 26.04 -4.82 8.37
C VAL A 105 26.83 -3.56 8.04
N ARG A 106 27.86 -3.63 7.18
CA ARG A 106 28.67 -2.44 6.80
C ARG A 106 27.83 -1.35 6.15
N GLU A 107 26.92 -1.72 5.24
CA GLU A 107 25.99 -0.77 4.60
C GLU A 107 25.11 -0.05 5.62
N THR A 108 24.47 -0.81 6.51
CA THR A 108 23.56 -0.26 7.51
C THR A 108 24.29 0.65 8.52
N GLN A 109 25.52 0.29 8.90
CA GLN A 109 26.39 1.11 9.76
C GLN A 109 26.81 2.43 9.10
N TYR A 110 27.24 2.38 7.83
CA TYR A 110 27.63 3.58 7.09
C TYR A 110 26.44 4.50 6.85
N ALA A 111 25.29 3.97 6.39
CA ALA A 111 24.08 4.75 6.21
C ALA A 111 23.61 5.39 7.54
N SER A 112 23.63 4.64 8.65
CA SER A 112 23.32 5.18 9.99
C SER A 112 24.26 6.32 10.41
N THR A 113 25.55 6.20 10.11
CA THR A 113 26.57 7.22 10.41
C THR A 113 26.33 8.51 9.63
N VAL A 114 26.04 8.43 8.33
CA VAL A 114 25.75 9.62 7.50
C VAL A 114 24.39 10.26 7.85
N LEU A 115 23.41 9.47 8.30
CA LEU A 115 22.07 9.96 8.67
C LEU A 115 21.98 10.50 10.11
N THR A 116 22.88 10.09 11.02
CA THR A 116 22.86 10.53 12.43
C THR A 116 22.92 12.06 12.62
N PRO A 117 23.76 12.83 11.89
CA PRO A 117 23.73 14.29 11.94
C PRO A 117 22.37 14.91 11.53
N LEU A 118 21.56 14.20 10.74
CA LEU A 118 20.24 14.63 10.30
C LEU A 118 19.11 14.24 11.27
N ALA A 119 19.38 13.41 12.29
CA ALA A 119 18.38 12.93 13.24
C ALA A 119 17.59 14.05 13.97
N PRO A 120 18.16 15.23 14.31
CA PRO A 120 17.38 16.34 14.86
C PRO A 120 16.36 16.91 13.86
N LEU A 121 16.73 17.02 12.58
CA LEU A 121 15.84 17.47 11.52
C LEU A 121 14.77 16.43 11.21
N ALA A 122 15.13 15.15 11.16
CA ALA A 122 14.19 14.04 11.01
C ALA A 122 13.18 14.00 12.16
N SER A 123 13.64 14.12 13.42
CA SER A 123 12.77 14.19 14.60
C SER A 123 11.79 15.36 14.53
N HIS A 124 12.26 16.55 14.13
CA HIS A 124 11.41 17.72 13.96
C HIS A 124 10.36 17.53 12.85
N LEU A 125 10.74 16.98 11.69
CA LEU A 125 9.83 16.66 10.60
C LEU A 125 8.80 15.59 11.01
N GLN A 126 9.19 14.58 11.79
CA GLN A 126 8.28 13.57 12.34
C GLN A 126 7.28 14.19 13.33
N GLN A 127 7.73 15.12 14.19
CA GLN A 127 6.83 15.89 15.06
C GLN A 127 5.84 16.73 14.26
N GLU A 128 6.27 17.40 13.17
CA GLU A 128 5.33 18.09 12.28
C GLU A 128 4.32 17.11 11.66
N MET A 129 4.76 15.94 11.18
CA MET A 129 3.87 14.91 10.62
C MET A 129 2.83 14.44 11.64
N ASN A 130 3.26 14.16 12.87
CA ASN A 130 2.38 13.77 13.96
C ASN A 130 1.35 14.86 14.29
N SER A 131 1.75 16.15 14.28
CA SER A 131 0.82 17.28 14.48
C SER A 131 -0.26 17.43 13.40
N ARG A 132 -0.06 16.80 12.23
CA ARG A 132 -0.98 16.80 11.07
C ARG A 132 -1.90 15.57 11.03
N LEU A 133 -1.78 14.65 11.98
CA LEU A 133 -2.55 13.40 12.02
C LEU A 133 -3.66 13.46 13.08
N PRO A 134 -4.80 12.77 12.86
CA PRO A 134 -5.83 12.66 13.87
C PRO A 134 -5.39 11.69 14.99
N VAL A 135 -5.68 12.08 16.24
CA VAL A 135 -5.36 11.32 17.47
C VAL A 135 -5.91 9.90 17.42
N THR A 136 -7.16 9.75 16.95
CA THR A 136 -7.78 8.47 16.61
C THR A 136 -8.02 8.42 15.11
N THR A 137 -7.67 7.32 14.44
CA THR A 137 -7.96 7.12 13.01
C THR A 137 -8.97 5.99 12.86
N SER A 138 -10.21 6.32 12.44
CA SER A 138 -11.28 5.33 12.27
C SER A 138 -11.88 5.31 10.86
N THR A 139 -12.34 4.13 10.47
CA THR A 139 -13.05 3.85 9.22
C THR A 139 -14.16 2.83 9.47
N SER A 140 -15.34 3.04 8.89
CA SER A 140 -16.50 2.17 9.07
C SER A 140 -17.16 1.81 7.73
N VAL A 141 -17.82 0.65 7.72
CA VAL A 141 -18.65 0.14 6.62
C VAL A 141 -19.92 -0.48 7.19
N VAL A 142 -21.06 -0.29 6.53
CA VAL A 142 -22.33 -0.92 6.90
C VAL A 142 -22.54 -2.14 6.00
N VAL A 143 -22.93 -3.27 6.59
CA VAL A 143 -23.22 -4.54 5.91
C VAL A 143 -24.52 -5.06 6.50
N ASP A 144 -25.59 -5.10 5.69
CA ASP A 144 -26.94 -5.43 6.15
C ASP A 144 -27.35 -4.50 7.32
N ASP A 145 -27.69 -5.02 8.50
CA ASP A 145 -28.04 -4.25 9.71
C ASP A 145 -26.83 -3.92 10.61
N MET A 146 -25.61 -4.29 10.23
CA MET A 146 -24.41 -4.21 11.06
C MET A 146 -23.42 -3.15 10.56
N VAL A 147 -22.96 -2.28 11.46
CA VAL A 147 -21.78 -1.44 11.23
C VAL A 147 -20.53 -2.21 11.67
N TYR A 148 -19.52 -2.24 10.81
CA TYR A 148 -18.18 -2.73 11.11
C TYR A 148 -17.21 -1.55 11.14
N GLU A 149 -16.37 -1.48 12.18
CA GLU A 149 -15.47 -0.36 12.43
C GLU A 149 -14.04 -0.84 12.70
N ARG A 150 -13.08 -0.24 11.97
CA ARG A 150 -11.63 -0.35 12.22
C ARG A 150 -11.13 0.96 12.82
N GLU A 151 -10.45 0.90 13.96
CA GLU A 151 -10.03 2.05 14.75
C GLU A 151 -8.56 1.90 15.23
N ILE A 152 -7.70 2.87 14.92
CA ILE A 152 -6.39 3.03 15.58
C ILE A 152 -6.52 4.13 16.63
N ARG A 153 -6.28 3.78 17.90
CA ARG A 153 -6.41 4.67 19.07
C ARG A 153 -5.06 5.32 19.41
N PRO A 154 -5.04 6.46 20.12
CA PRO A 154 -3.79 7.02 20.66
C PRO A 154 -3.06 6.01 21.54
N GLY A 155 -1.73 5.95 21.41
CA GLY A 155 -0.88 4.98 22.11
C GLY A 155 -0.78 3.59 21.46
N TYR A 156 -1.58 3.30 20.43
CA TYR A 156 -1.59 2.01 19.73
C TYR A 156 -1.09 2.14 18.28
N GLN A 157 -0.39 1.10 17.81
CA GLN A 157 0.23 1.07 16.48
C GLN A 157 -0.71 0.46 15.44
N TYR A 158 -1.45 -0.55 15.86
CA TYR A 158 -2.33 -1.35 15.04
C TYR A 158 -3.80 -1.14 15.44
N ALA A 159 -4.74 -1.62 14.63
CA ALA A 159 -6.15 -1.33 14.79
C ALA A 159 -6.94 -2.36 15.61
N PHE A 160 -7.94 -1.83 16.30
CA PHE A 160 -9.07 -2.56 16.86
C PHE A 160 -10.14 -2.70 15.79
N HIS A 161 -10.69 -3.91 15.63
CA HIS A 161 -11.85 -4.20 14.78
C HIS A 161 -13.04 -4.56 15.65
N THR A 162 -14.18 -3.97 15.34
CA THR A 162 -15.41 -4.03 16.16
C THR A 162 -16.65 -4.00 15.26
N ARG A 163 -17.80 -4.42 15.79
CA ARG A 163 -19.10 -4.29 15.09
C ARG A 163 -20.23 -3.88 16.04
N HIS A 164 -21.29 -3.30 15.51
CA HIS A 164 -22.53 -3.03 16.26
C HIS A 164 -23.75 -3.07 15.34
N ARG A 165 -24.92 -3.38 15.90
CA ARG A 165 -26.20 -3.41 15.17
C ARG A 165 -26.84 -2.03 15.07
N LEU A 166 -27.51 -1.73 13.96
CA LEU A 166 -28.34 -0.54 13.81
C LEU A 166 -29.82 -0.82 14.18
N PRO A 167 -30.53 0.13 14.80
CA PRO A 167 -30.03 1.37 15.40
C PRO A 167 -29.52 1.12 16.84
N GLY A 168 -28.29 1.55 17.14
CA GLY A 168 -27.81 1.72 18.52
C GLY A 168 -27.62 0.46 19.36
N GLY A 169 -27.39 -0.71 18.75
CA GLY A 169 -27.02 -1.93 19.48
C GLY A 169 -25.61 -1.89 20.06
N ASP A 170 -25.31 -2.79 20.99
CA ASP A 170 -24.01 -2.85 21.68
C ASP A 170 -22.83 -3.10 20.73
N LYS A 171 -21.66 -2.62 21.15
CA LYS A 171 -20.41 -2.70 20.37
C LYS A 171 -19.61 -3.95 20.72
N GLU A 172 -19.75 -4.96 19.88
CA GLU A 172 -19.00 -6.21 19.93
C GLU A 172 -17.55 -6.03 19.45
N PHE A 173 -16.64 -6.79 20.06
CA PHE A 173 -15.23 -6.83 19.70
C PHE A 173 -14.93 -7.98 18.72
N LEU A 174 -14.00 -7.78 17.77
CA LEU A 174 -13.64 -8.79 16.77
C LEU A 174 -12.14 -9.11 16.75
N VAL A 175 -11.26 -8.09 16.66
CA VAL A 175 -9.80 -8.28 16.55
C VAL A 175 -9.07 -7.15 17.22
N ASP A 176 -8.06 -7.46 18.04
CA ASP A 176 -7.00 -6.51 18.40
C ASP A 176 -5.74 -6.84 17.61
N GLU A 177 -5.44 -6.07 16.56
CA GLU A 177 -4.19 -6.24 15.82
C GLU A 177 -2.95 -6.05 16.74
N ASN A 178 -3.05 -5.31 17.87
CA ASN A 178 -1.91 -5.05 18.76
C ASN A 178 -1.55 -6.29 19.61
N THR A 179 -2.54 -6.95 20.22
CA THR A 179 -2.35 -8.24 20.90
C THR A 179 -1.84 -9.32 19.94
N ARG A 180 -2.27 -9.29 18.66
CA ARG A 180 -1.77 -10.23 17.63
C ARG A 180 -0.36 -9.91 17.11
N ALA A 181 0.07 -8.65 17.18
CA ALA A 181 1.43 -8.23 16.86
C ALA A 181 2.43 -8.41 18.01
N SER A 182 1.95 -8.62 19.23
CA SER A 182 2.79 -8.71 20.44
C SER A 182 3.80 -9.87 20.35
N GLY A 183 5.10 -9.54 20.46
CA GLY A 183 6.18 -10.52 20.33
C GLY A 183 6.68 -10.76 18.90
N HIS A 184 6.25 -9.95 17.93
CA HIS A 184 6.73 -10.00 16.55
C HIS A 184 7.29 -8.63 16.10
N ASP A 185 8.45 -8.63 15.44
CA ASP A 185 9.08 -7.41 14.88
C ASP A 185 8.29 -6.84 13.69
N TYR A 186 7.47 -7.66 13.04
CA TYR A 186 6.55 -7.28 11.98
C TYR A 186 5.17 -7.92 12.20
N TYR A 187 4.10 -7.20 11.85
CA TYR A 187 2.74 -7.76 11.83
C TYR A 187 1.87 -7.09 10.76
N HIS A 188 1.21 -7.88 9.92
CA HIS A 188 0.27 -7.39 8.91
C HIS A 188 -0.94 -8.31 8.76
N LEU A 189 -2.06 -7.90 9.36
CA LEU A 189 -3.39 -8.44 9.05
C LEU A 189 -3.81 -7.99 7.65
N ARG A 190 -3.69 -8.86 6.65
CA ARG A 190 -4.06 -8.56 5.26
C ARG A 190 -5.57 -8.50 5.05
N ASN A 191 -6.29 -9.41 5.69
CA ASN A 191 -7.70 -9.66 5.45
C ASN A 191 -8.30 -10.39 6.65
N TRP A 192 -9.60 -10.27 6.88
CA TRP A 192 -10.33 -11.12 7.80
C TRP A 192 -11.75 -11.37 7.30
N SER A 193 -12.34 -12.51 7.67
CA SER A 193 -13.69 -12.87 7.25
C SER A 193 -14.46 -13.61 8.33
N LEU A 194 -15.64 -13.10 8.67
CA LEU A 194 -16.63 -13.79 9.49
C LEU A 194 -17.35 -14.87 8.67
N ASP A 195 -17.70 -15.98 9.31
CA ASP A 195 -18.57 -16.98 8.71
C ASP A 195 -20.03 -16.45 8.59
N PRO A 196 -20.90 -17.07 7.77
CA PRO A 196 -22.29 -16.63 7.59
C PRO A 196 -23.16 -16.64 8.86
N SER A 197 -22.76 -17.37 9.91
CA SER A 197 -23.43 -17.28 11.23
C SER A 197 -22.96 -16.08 12.06
N GLY A 198 -21.86 -15.44 11.68
CA GLY A 198 -21.26 -14.31 12.39
C GLY A 198 -20.61 -14.69 13.72
N THR A 199 -20.26 -15.96 13.93
CA THR A 199 -19.72 -16.50 15.21
C THR A 199 -18.26 -16.92 15.14
N ARG A 200 -17.77 -17.30 13.95
CA ARG A 200 -16.39 -17.71 13.70
C ARG A 200 -15.71 -16.72 12.77
N LEU A 201 -14.41 -16.55 12.97
CA LEU A 201 -13.58 -15.54 12.33
C LEU A 201 -12.31 -16.20 11.78
N VAL A 202 -11.87 -15.75 10.61
CA VAL A 202 -10.58 -16.15 10.02
C VAL A 202 -9.76 -14.90 9.78
N LEU A 203 -8.49 -14.92 10.19
CA LEU A 203 -7.52 -13.82 10.02
C LEU A 203 -6.43 -14.25 9.03
N ALA A 204 -6.10 -13.44 8.03
CA ALA A 204 -4.93 -13.62 7.18
C ALA A 204 -3.76 -12.79 7.71
N GLU A 205 -2.83 -13.43 8.40
CA GLU A 205 -1.74 -12.80 9.14
C GLU A 205 -0.38 -13.12 8.54
N ASP A 206 0.51 -12.13 8.56
CA ASP A 206 1.91 -12.19 8.15
C ASP A 206 2.73 -11.54 9.27
N VAL A 207 3.77 -12.24 9.75
CA VAL A 207 4.62 -11.84 10.89
C VAL A 207 6.10 -11.71 10.52
N THR A 208 6.41 -11.74 9.22
CA THR A 208 7.78 -11.73 8.67
C THR A 208 7.96 -10.68 7.56
N GLY A 209 6.88 -10.29 6.90
CA GLY A 209 6.85 -9.34 5.77
C GLY A 209 6.95 -9.98 4.39
N ASP A 210 7.14 -11.30 4.32
CA ASP A 210 7.34 -12.04 3.06
C ASP A 210 6.03 -12.32 2.27
N GLU A 211 4.89 -11.85 2.77
CA GLU A 211 3.54 -12.05 2.23
C GLU A 211 3.04 -13.53 2.19
N HIS A 212 3.61 -14.46 2.96
CA HIS A 212 3.08 -15.81 3.15
C HIS A 212 2.09 -15.84 4.31
N TYR A 213 0.81 -15.61 4.00
CA TYR A 213 -0.23 -15.44 5.00
C TYR A 213 -0.65 -16.77 5.64
N ARG A 214 -0.71 -16.78 6.98
CA ARG A 214 -1.39 -17.79 7.79
C ARG A 214 -2.86 -17.40 7.93
N LEU A 215 -3.76 -18.34 7.65
CA LEU A 215 -5.18 -18.25 7.98
C LEU A 215 -5.41 -18.79 9.39
N ALA A 216 -5.53 -17.91 10.38
CA ALA A 216 -5.78 -18.27 11.76
C ALA A 216 -7.29 -18.35 12.06
N PHE A 217 -7.75 -19.45 12.67
CA PHE A 217 -9.17 -19.73 12.91
C PHE A 217 -9.58 -19.45 14.35
N LEU A 218 -10.47 -18.49 14.54
CA LEU A 218 -10.95 -18.01 15.84
C LEU A 218 -12.47 -18.11 15.97
N ASN A 219 -12.96 -18.01 17.20
CA ASN A 219 -14.32 -17.61 17.54
C ASN A 219 -14.35 -16.09 17.77
N VAL A 220 -15.52 -15.44 17.69
CA VAL A 220 -15.65 -13.98 17.92
C VAL A 220 -15.21 -13.52 19.32
N ASN A 221 -15.22 -14.41 20.32
CA ASN A 221 -14.66 -14.13 21.65
C ASN A 221 -13.11 -14.22 21.71
N GLY A 222 -12.43 -14.43 20.59
CA GLY A 222 -10.98 -14.49 20.47
C GLY A 222 -10.33 -15.85 20.76
N THR A 223 -11.08 -16.88 21.18
CA THR A 223 -10.50 -18.23 21.36
C THR A 223 -10.24 -18.90 20.02
N ALA A 224 -9.18 -19.70 19.92
CA ALA A 224 -8.93 -20.52 18.73
C ALA A 224 -10.08 -21.51 18.50
N SER A 225 -10.54 -21.63 17.25
CA SER A 225 -11.69 -22.48 16.88
C SER A 225 -11.28 -23.75 16.13
N CYS A 226 -10.15 -23.76 15.42
CA CYS A 226 -9.52 -24.96 14.87
C CYS A 226 -8.05 -24.66 14.46
N CYS A 227 -7.38 -25.59 13.79
CA CYS A 227 -6.01 -25.45 13.29
C CYS A 227 -5.87 -24.38 12.19
N ASP A 228 -4.77 -23.63 12.25
CA ASP A 228 -4.37 -22.64 11.25
C ASP A 228 -3.94 -23.26 9.92
N ILE A 229 -4.05 -22.52 8.81
CA ILE A 229 -3.53 -22.92 7.49
C ILE A 229 -2.45 -21.94 7.02
N SER A 230 -1.22 -22.43 6.83
CA SER A 230 -0.08 -21.63 6.37
C SER A 230 0.06 -21.60 4.83
N ASN A 231 1.02 -20.80 4.32
CA ASN A 231 1.38 -20.71 2.89
C ASN A 231 0.23 -20.28 1.96
N THR A 232 -0.57 -19.29 2.38
CA THR A 232 -1.65 -18.72 1.57
C THR A 232 -1.28 -17.34 1.02
N ASN A 233 -2.03 -16.85 0.02
CA ASN A 233 -1.94 -15.46 -0.39
C ASN A 233 -2.77 -14.50 0.50
N GLY A 234 -3.57 -15.02 1.46
CA GLY A 234 -4.44 -14.26 2.35
C GLY A 234 -5.84 -13.91 1.81
N ASP A 235 -6.17 -14.29 0.57
CA ASP A 235 -7.52 -14.17 0.00
C ASP A 235 -8.38 -15.36 0.48
N MET A 236 -9.57 -15.07 1.00
CA MET A 236 -10.49 -16.08 1.53
C MET A 236 -11.95 -15.66 1.33
N VAL A 237 -12.85 -16.63 1.10
CA VAL A 237 -14.31 -16.42 1.11
C VAL A 237 -15.01 -17.67 1.66
N TRP A 238 -15.94 -17.49 2.60
CA TRP A 238 -16.80 -18.57 3.10
C TRP A 238 -17.85 -19.01 2.06
N GLY A 239 -18.16 -20.30 1.98
CA GLY A 239 -19.34 -20.82 1.29
C GLY A 239 -20.64 -20.43 2.02
N ALA A 240 -21.78 -20.47 1.32
CA ALA A 240 -23.04 -19.87 1.76
C ALA A 240 -23.60 -20.43 3.08
N GLN A 241 -23.20 -21.65 3.47
CA GLN A 241 -23.62 -22.32 4.72
C GLN A 241 -22.57 -22.28 5.84
N GLY A 242 -21.42 -21.60 5.65
CA GLY A 242 -20.34 -21.56 6.66
C GLY A 242 -19.60 -22.88 6.91
N ARG A 243 -19.96 -23.97 6.22
CA ARG A 243 -19.27 -25.27 6.26
C ARG A 243 -17.94 -25.29 5.50
N ARG A 244 -17.77 -24.38 4.53
CA ARG A 244 -16.65 -24.33 3.59
C ARG A 244 -15.92 -22.99 3.66
N LEU A 245 -14.59 -22.99 3.69
CA LEU A 245 -13.78 -21.79 3.39
C LEU A 245 -12.99 -22.05 2.09
N TYR A 246 -13.11 -21.16 1.12
CA TYR A 246 -12.31 -21.18 -0.11
C TYR A 246 -11.17 -20.17 0.02
N PHE A 247 -9.95 -20.55 -0.35
CA PHE A 247 -8.75 -19.70 -0.23
C PHE A 247 -7.73 -20.00 -1.34
N ILE A 248 -6.74 -19.12 -1.54
CA ILE A 248 -5.63 -19.35 -2.48
C ILE A 248 -4.37 -19.78 -1.73
N ALA A 249 -3.86 -20.97 -2.06
CA ALA A 249 -2.52 -21.42 -1.67
C ALA A 249 -1.46 -20.94 -2.69
N ARG A 250 -0.26 -20.69 -2.18
CA ARG A 250 0.93 -20.42 -3.00
C ARG A 250 1.59 -21.72 -3.45
N ASP A 251 2.17 -21.70 -4.64
CA ASP A 251 3.08 -22.72 -5.13
C ASP A 251 4.34 -22.78 -4.24
N PRO A 252 4.80 -23.97 -3.80
CA PRO A 252 5.85 -24.09 -2.80
C PRO A 252 7.28 -23.82 -3.31
N VAL A 253 7.47 -23.61 -4.62
CA VAL A 253 8.78 -23.31 -5.22
C VAL A 253 8.85 -21.86 -5.69
N THR A 254 7.88 -21.44 -6.51
CA THR A 254 7.82 -20.11 -7.13
C THR A 254 7.17 -19.05 -6.23
N THR A 255 6.58 -19.46 -5.10
CA THR A 255 5.70 -18.67 -4.22
C THR A 255 4.42 -18.11 -4.89
N ARG A 256 4.21 -18.36 -6.19
CA ARG A 256 3.09 -17.83 -6.99
C ARG A 256 1.74 -18.24 -6.37
N PRO A 257 0.81 -17.31 -6.11
CA PRO A 257 -0.58 -17.68 -5.81
C PRO A 257 -1.17 -18.48 -6.97
N ALA A 258 -1.35 -19.79 -6.80
CA ALA A 258 -1.50 -20.70 -7.94
C ALA A 258 -2.66 -21.70 -7.80
N THR A 259 -3.15 -21.96 -6.58
CA THR A 259 -4.11 -23.03 -6.33
C THR A 259 -5.29 -22.56 -5.50
N VAL A 260 -6.52 -22.76 -6.02
CA VAL A 260 -7.76 -22.63 -5.24
C VAL A 260 -7.92 -23.88 -4.38
N MET A 261 -7.92 -23.68 -3.07
CA MET A 261 -8.18 -24.69 -2.06
C MET A 261 -9.59 -24.50 -1.48
N VAL A 262 -10.17 -25.59 -0.98
CA VAL A 262 -11.32 -25.56 -0.08
C VAL A 262 -11.01 -26.29 1.21
N ARG A 263 -11.45 -25.72 2.34
CA ARG A 263 -11.49 -26.33 3.66
C ARG A 263 -12.94 -26.68 3.97
N GLU A 264 -13.25 -27.95 4.19
CA GLU A 264 -14.59 -28.45 4.56
C GLU A 264 -14.44 -29.54 5.63
N ASP A 265 -15.23 -29.48 6.71
CA ASP A 265 -15.17 -30.42 7.85
C ASP A 265 -13.73 -30.68 8.34
N ASP A 266 -12.97 -29.58 8.47
CA ASP A 266 -11.55 -29.52 8.80
C ASP A 266 -10.57 -30.25 7.84
N GLN A 267 -11.07 -30.91 6.80
CA GLN A 267 -10.27 -31.40 5.68
C GLN A 267 -9.95 -30.28 4.68
N VAL A 268 -8.83 -30.40 3.97
CA VAL A 268 -8.36 -29.42 2.97
C VAL A 268 -8.09 -30.11 1.64
N HIS A 269 -8.70 -29.59 0.57
CA HIS A 269 -8.67 -30.20 -0.76
C HIS A 269 -8.40 -29.16 -1.86
N VAL A 270 -7.73 -29.59 -2.94
CA VAL A 270 -7.52 -28.80 -4.16
C VAL A 270 -8.82 -28.78 -4.98
N LEU A 271 -9.25 -27.60 -5.43
CA LEU A 271 -10.33 -27.46 -6.42
C LEU A 271 -9.82 -27.08 -7.81
N TYR A 272 -8.72 -26.33 -7.89
CA TYR A 272 -8.15 -25.86 -9.16
C TYR A 272 -6.70 -25.40 -8.97
N THR A 273 -5.81 -25.73 -9.90
CA THR A 273 -4.46 -25.19 -9.98
C THR A 273 -4.27 -24.53 -11.35
N GLU A 274 -3.80 -23.29 -11.36
CA GLU A 274 -3.50 -22.54 -12.58
C GLU A 274 -2.19 -23.07 -13.19
N LYS A 275 -2.33 -23.68 -14.37
CA LYS A 275 -1.26 -24.37 -15.09
C LYS A 275 -0.38 -23.43 -15.89
N ASP A 276 -0.87 -22.26 -16.28
CA ASP A 276 -0.06 -21.25 -16.95
C ASP A 276 0.70 -20.43 -15.89
N PRO A 277 2.04 -20.51 -15.83
CA PRO A 277 2.83 -19.87 -14.77
C PRO A 277 2.81 -18.34 -14.83
N ARG A 278 2.37 -17.74 -15.95
CA ARG A 278 2.25 -16.29 -16.12
C ARG A 278 1.14 -15.69 -15.27
N PHE A 279 0.17 -16.50 -14.84
CA PHE A 279 -1.03 -16.03 -14.13
C PHE A 279 -0.95 -16.30 -12.63
N ALA A 280 -1.14 -15.26 -11.82
CA ALA A 280 -1.38 -15.37 -10.40
C ALA A 280 -2.88 -15.37 -10.10
N LEU A 281 -3.32 -16.24 -9.18
CA LEU A 281 -4.69 -16.33 -8.71
C LEU A 281 -4.99 -15.37 -7.55
N SER A 282 -6.20 -14.83 -7.60
CA SER A 282 -6.85 -14.09 -6.53
C SER A 282 -8.32 -14.53 -6.44
N LEU A 283 -8.95 -14.41 -5.27
CA LEU A 283 -10.39 -14.66 -5.15
C LEU A 283 -11.12 -13.61 -4.30
N ARG A 284 -12.40 -13.39 -4.62
CA ARG A 284 -13.28 -12.45 -3.91
C ARG A 284 -14.75 -12.86 -4.00
N GLU A 285 -15.57 -12.34 -3.11
CA GLU A 285 -17.02 -12.47 -3.20
C GLU A 285 -17.56 -11.64 -4.39
N SER A 286 -18.62 -12.14 -5.03
CA SER A 286 -19.40 -11.38 -6.01
C SER A 286 -20.39 -10.43 -5.32
N ARG A 287 -20.78 -9.36 -6.02
CA ARG A 287 -21.64 -8.29 -5.47
C ARG A 287 -22.99 -8.80 -4.92
N SER A 288 -23.59 -9.79 -5.60
CA SER A 288 -24.80 -10.53 -5.18
C SER A 288 -24.63 -11.49 -3.98
N LYS A 289 -23.42 -11.67 -3.44
CA LYS A 289 -23.06 -12.75 -2.50
C LYS A 289 -23.30 -14.19 -3.03
N ARG A 290 -23.74 -14.44 -4.28
CA ARG A 290 -23.96 -15.81 -4.81
C ARG A 290 -22.69 -16.55 -5.24
N TYR A 291 -21.83 -15.89 -6.00
CA TYR A 291 -20.60 -16.48 -6.54
C TYR A 291 -19.35 -16.04 -5.75
N ILE A 292 -18.35 -16.91 -5.71
CA ILE A 292 -16.94 -16.52 -5.57
C ILE A 292 -16.41 -16.28 -6.99
N LEU A 293 -15.70 -15.18 -7.20
CA LEU A 293 -15.01 -14.89 -8.45
C LEU A 293 -13.53 -15.18 -8.24
N VAL A 294 -13.00 -16.13 -9.01
CA VAL A 294 -11.57 -16.45 -9.08
C VAL A 294 -11.00 -15.74 -10.29
N ASN A 295 -9.99 -14.91 -10.08
CA ASN A 295 -9.40 -14.06 -11.09
C ASN A 295 -7.92 -14.42 -11.27
N ALA A 296 -7.58 -14.96 -12.44
CA ALA A 296 -6.22 -15.32 -12.83
C ALA A 296 -5.63 -14.19 -13.67
N THR A 297 -4.58 -13.52 -13.20
CA THR A 297 -4.04 -12.28 -13.80
C THR A 297 -2.54 -12.38 -14.11
N SER A 298 -2.14 -11.85 -15.27
CA SER A 298 -0.76 -11.66 -15.73
C SER A 298 -0.56 -10.19 -16.17
N SER A 299 0.66 -9.79 -16.51
CA SER A 299 0.90 -8.49 -17.19
C SER A 299 0.26 -8.39 -18.58
N GLY A 300 -0.05 -9.53 -19.22
CA GLY A 300 -0.71 -9.63 -20.53
C GLY A 300 -2.23 -9.75 -20.49
N GLY A 301 -2.87 -9.59 -19.32
CA GLY A 301 -4.32 -9.69 -19.18
C GLY A 301 -4.78 -10.67 -18.10
N ASN A 302 -6.09 -10.89 -18.00
CA ASN A 302 -6.70 -11.82 -17.04
C ASN A 302 -7.87 -12.62 -17.61
N ARG A 303 -8.15 -13.76 -16.96
CA ARG A 303 -9.40 -14.52 -17.10
C ARG A 303 -10.14 -14.61 -15.77
N ILE A 304 -11.46 -14.76 -15.83
CA ILE A 304 -12.32 -14.80 -14.64
C ILE A 304 -13.19 -16.05 -14.66
N LEU A 305 -13.09 -16.83 -13.57
CA LEU A 305 -13.86 -18.02 -13.29
C LEU A 305 -14.80 -17.77 -12.09
N LYS A 306 -15.86 -18.58 -11.95
CA LYS A 306 -16.81 -18.53 -10.83
C LYS A 306 -16.96 -19.87 -10.12
N ILE A 307 -17.23 -19.83 -8.83
CA ILE A 307 -17.74 -20.95 -8.03
C ILE A 307 -19.09 -20.51 -7.43
N ASP A 308 -20.15 -21.31 -7.50
CA ASP A 308 -21.41 -21.02 -6.79
C ASP A 308 -21.24 -21.37 -5.31
N ARG A 309 -21.46 -20.41 -4.41
CA ARG A 309 -21.18 -20.58 -2.97
C ARG A 309 -22.06 -21.63 -2.29
N LYS A 310 -23.12 -22.12 -2.94
CA LYS A 310 -23.98 -23.21 -2.46
C LYS A 310 -23.41 -24.60 -2.78
N LEU A 311 -22.52 -24.72 -3.77
CA LEU A 311 -22.06 -26.02 -4.31
C LEU A 311 -20.54 -26.21 -4.14
N PRO A 312 -20.05 -27.44 -3.89
CA PRO A 312 -18.61 -27.77 -3.83
C PRO A 312 -18.02 -28.02 -5.23
N THR A 313 -18.38 -27.21 -6.22
CA THR A 313 -17.90 -27.38 -7.60
C THR A 313 -16.55 -26.71 -7.81
N GLY A 314 -15.72 -27.27 -8.68
CA GLY A 314 -14.55 -26.54 -9.22
C GLY A 314 -14.96 -25.26 -9.96
N PRO A 315 -14.01 -24.33 -10.20
CA PRO A 315 -14.29 -23.08 -10.89
C PRO A 315 -14.71 -23.30 -12.36
N VAL A 316 -15.74 -22.57 -12.80
CA VAL A 316 -16.22 -22.55 -14.19
C VAL A 316 -15.82 -21.21 -14.82
N GLU A 317 -15.16 -21.23 -15.98
CA GLU A 317 -14.76 -20.00 -16.68
C GLU A 317 -16.00 -19.18 -17.11
N VAL A 318 -15.93 -17.86 -16.94
CA VAL A 318 -16.98 -16.89 -17.31
C VAL A 318 -16.49 -15.93 -18.38
N LEU A 319 -15.21 -15.56 -18.28
CA LEU A 319 -14.46 -14.80 -19.26
C LEU A 319 -13.11 -15.48 -19.42
N GLY A 320 -12.80 -15.91 -20.64
CA GLY A 320 -11.46 -16.35 -21.01
C GLY A 320 -10.48 -15.18 -21.06
N TRP A 321 -9.29 -15.44 -21.61
CA TRP A 321 -8.23 -14.44 -21.75
C TRP A 321 -7.81 -14.30 -23.21
N GLU A 322 -7.52 -13.05 -23.60
CA GLU A 322 -6.89 -12.67 -24.86
C GLU A 322 -5.70 -11.75 -24.55
N GLU A 323 -4.61 -11.85 -25.31
CA GLU A 323 -3.37 -11.09 -25.07
C GLU A 323 -3.62 -9.56 -25.13
N GLY A 324 -3.22 -8.85 -24.08
CA GLY A 324 -3.49 -7.42 -23.89
C GLY A 324 -4.90 -7.07 -23.42
N THR A 325 -5.75 -8.05 -23.10
CA THR A 325 -7.14 -7.83 -22.66
C THR A 325 -7.31 -8.03 -21.15
N PHE A 326 -7.88 -7.03 -20.48
CA PHE A 326 -8.21 -7.04 -19.06
C PHE A 326 -9.72 -6.90 -18.82
N HIS A 327 -10.27 -7.68 -17.90
CA HIS A 327 -11.68 -7.74 -17.52
C HIS A 327 -11.91 -7.40 -16.05
N GLN A 328 -12.94 -6.60 -15.74
CA GLN A 328 -13.56 -6.49 -14.41
C GLN A 328 -14.99 -7.03 -14.47
N LEU A 329 -15.27 -8.10 -13.72
CA LEU A 329 -16.59 -8.74 -13.63
C LEU A 329 -17.34 -8.35 -12.34
N VAL A 330 -18.63 -8.01 -12.49
CA VAL A 330 -19.61 -7.78 -11.42
C VAL A 330 -20.81 -8.70 -11.66
N HIS A 331 -21.48 -9.17 -10.59
CA HIS A 331 -22.72 -9.95 -10.67
C HIS A 331 -23.72 -9.42 -9.65
N ILE A 332 -24.87 -8.94 -10.13
CA ILE A 332 -25.97 -8.43 -9.30
C ILE A 332 -27.18 -9.37 -9.35
N GLU A 333 -28.00 -9.34 -8.31
CA GLU A 333 -29.31 -9.98 -8.24
C GLU A 333 -30.30 -8.95 -7.67
N ASN A 334 -31.40 -8.71 -8.38
CA ASN A 334 -32.50 -7.84 -7.97
C ASN A 334 -33.74 -8.71 -7.68
N ALA A 335 -34.76 -8.16 -7.00
CA ALA A 335 -35.97 -8.90 -6.64
C ALA A 335 -36.75 -9.49 -7.84
N GLU A 336 -36.56 -8.93 -9.04
CA GLU A 336 -37.23 -9.33 -10.28
C GLU A 336 -36.30 -10.04 -11.30
N ASP A 337 -34.98 -10.08 -11.05
CA ASP A 337 -33.96 -10.61 -11.97
C ASP A 337 -33.39 -11.96 -11.50
N LEU A 338 -33.18 -12.90 -12.43
CA LEU A 338 -32.53 -14.21 -12.19
C LEU A 338 -31.00 -14.14 -11.93
N GLY A 339 -30.45 -12.92 -11.86
CA GLY A 339 -29.03 -12.62 -11.73
C GLY A 339 -28.36 -12.26 -13.05
N GLN A 340 -27.60 -11.15 -13.05
CA GLN A 340 -26.96 -10.61 -14.25
C GLN A 340 -25.48 -10.30 -14.03
N PHE A 341 -24.64 -10.74 -14.97
CA PHE A 341 -23.23 -10.36 -15.05
C PHE A 341 -23.04 -9.08 -15.86
N TYR A 342 -22.18 -8.20 -15.35
CA TYR A 342 -21.65 -7.03 -16.05
C TYR A 342 -20.13 -7.15 -16.15
N ARG A 343 -19.56 -6.90 -17.33
CA ARG A 343 -18.10 -6.84 -17.53
C ARG A 343 -17.68 -5.48 -18.08
N LEU A 344 -16.67 -4.88 -17.47
CA LEU A 344 -15.83 -3.88 -18.12
C LEU A 344 -14.64 -4.61 -18.75
N THR A 345 -14.28 -4.28 -19.98
CA THR A 345 -13.22 -4.94 -20.75
C THR A 345 -12.33 -3.89 -21.41
N THR A 346 -11.03 -3.95 -21.16
CA THR A 346 -9.98 -3.09 -21.74
C THR A 346 -9.12 -3.94 -22.67
N SER A 347 -9.00 -3.60 -23.95
CA SER A 347 -8.20 -4.37 -24.93
C SER A 347 -7.38 -3.46 -25.86
N PRO A 348 -6.60 -4.01 -26.81
CA PRO A 348 -5.90 -3.21 -27.83
C PRO A 348 -6.81 -2.50 -28.83
N GLY A 349 -8.07 -2.92 -28.98
CA GLY A 349 -9.05 -2.33 -29.90
C GLY A 349 -9.95 -1.26 -29.29
N GLY A 350 -9.76 -0.94 -28.01
CA GLY A 350 -10.60 -0.03 -27.23
C GLY A 350 -11.03 -0.65 -25.90
N VAL A 351 -12.05 -0.07 -25.28
CA VAL A 351 -12.59 -0.51 -24.00
C VAL A 351 -14.12 -0.55 -24.11
N GLY A 352 -14.80 -1.43 -23.38
CA GLY A 352 -16.26 -1.53 -23.41
C GLY A 352 -16.89 -2.12 -22.15
N LEU A 353 -18.05 -1.59 -21.76
CA LEU A 353 -18.92 -2.16 -20.73
C LEU A 353 -20.03 -2.98 -21.39
N PHE A 354 -20.23 -4.21 -20.93
CA PHE A 354 -21.21 -5.17 -21.46
C PHE A 354 -22.00 -5.84 -20.34
N ARG A 355 -23.25 -6.23 -20.62
CA ARG A 355 -24.11 -7.05 -19.75
C ARG A 355 -24.41 -8.39 -20.42
N ALA A 356 -24.47 -9.45 -19.63
CA ALA A 356 -24.88 -10.77 -20.10
C ALA A 356 -26.42 -10.87 -20.18
N ASP A 357 -26.94 -11.58 -21.18
CA ASP A 357 -28.33 -12.05 -21.18
C ASP A 357 -28.48 -13.41 -20.45
N ALA A 358 -29.72 -13.88 -20.31
CA ALA A 358 -30.02 -15.15 -19.64
C ALA A 358 -29.49 -16.42 -20.36
N ARG A 359 -28.96 -16.28 -21.58
CA ARG A 359 -28.26 -17.35 -22.33
C ARG A 359 -26.74 -17.22 -22.25
N GLY A 360 -26.22 -16.14 -21.65
CA GLY A 360 -24.80 -15.84 -21.50
C GLY A 360 -24.19 -14.99 -22.62
N ASN A 361 -24.97 -14.48 -23.58
CA ASN A 361 -24.43 -13.62 -24.63
C ASN A 361 -24.16 -12.21 -24.08
N TRP A 362 -23.08 -11.57 -24.53
CA TRP A 362 -22.65 -10.25 -24.08
C TRP A 362 -23.17 -9.14 -25.00
N HIS A 363 -23.99 -8.26 -24.46
CA HIS A 363 -24.55 -7.09 -25.13
C HIS A 363 -23.95 -5.81 -24.57
N HIS A 364 -23.83 -4.74 -25.36
CA HIS A 364 -23.36 -3.45 -24.84
C HIS A 364 -24.25 -2.95 -23.70
N ALA A 365 -23.62 -2.48 -22.62
CA ALA A 365 -24.28 -1.85 -21.48
C ALA A 365 -24.03 -0.32 -21.42
N LEU A 366 -23.50 0.25 -22.51
CA LEU A 366 -23.42 1.70 -22.71
C LEU A 366 -24.50 2.16 -23.70
N PRO A 367 -25.22 3.26 -23.40
CA PRO A 367 -26.03 3.99 -24.36
C PRO A 367 -25.25 4.33 -25.61
N GLU A 368 -25.93 4.49 -26.74
CA GLU A 368 -25.28 4.79 -28.02
C GLU A 368 -24.49 6.11 -27.98
N ALA A 369 -24.98 7.11 -27.25
CA ALA A 369 -24.31 8.39 -27.02
C ALA A 369 -22.95 8.29 -26.28
N LEU A 370 -22.60 7.13 -25.70
CA LEU A 370 -21.31 6.85 -25.06
C LEU A 370 -20.45 5.83 -25.84
N ARG A 371 -20.92 5.31 -26.98
CA ARG A 371 -20.15 4.38 -27.82
C ARG A 371 -19.14 5.16 -28.67
N GLY A 372 -17.92 4.64 -28.80
CA GLY A 372 -16.81 5.32 -29.49
C GLY A 372 -16.16 6.49 -28.73
N GLY A 373 -16.73 6.90 -27.59
CA GLY A 373 -16.08 7.85 -26.67
C GLY A 373 -14.97 7.21 -25.83
N PRO A 374 -14.33 7.97 -24.92
CA PRO A 374 -13.56 7.37 -23.83
C PRO A 374 -14.47 6.48 -22.99
N THR A 375 -13.88 5.55 -22.25
CA THR A 375 -14.62 4.49 -21.54
C THR A 375 -14.32 4.54 -20.04
N PRO A 376 -15.24 4.11 -19.15
CA PRO A 376 -14.92 3.94 -17.74
C PRO A 376 -13.65 3.10 -17.49
N ILE A 377 -12.91 3.51 -16.47
CA ILE A 377 -11.85 2.73 -15.83
C ILE A 377 -12.37 1.92 -14.62
N ASP A 378 -13.52 2.30 -14.07
CA ASP A 378 -14.27 1.56 -13.06
C ASP A 378 -15.79 1.83 -13.22
N PHE A 379 -16.62 0.94 -12.67
CA PHE A 379 -18.08 1.06 -12.66
C PHE A 379 -18.69 0.40 -11.42
N GLU A 380 -19.87 0.87 -11.01
CA GLU A 380 -20.74 0.21 -10.02
C GLU A 380 -22.18 0.15 -10.58
N VAL A 381 -22.92 -0.90 -10.22
CA VAL A 381 -24.27 -1.18 -10.72
C VAL A 381 -25.29 -0.99 -9.60
N TYR A 382 -26.21 -0.06 -9.79
CA TYR A 382 -27.38 0.19 -8.93
C TYR A 382 -28.64 -0.41 -9.59
N PRO A 383 -29.81 -0.45 -8.92
CA PRO A 383 -31.01 -1.09 -9.47
C PRO A 383 -31.47 -0.38 -10.75
N ASP A 384 -31.51 0.95 -10.71
CA ASP A 384 -32.05 1.80 -11.77
C ASP A 384 -30.94 2.51 -12.58
N HIS A 385 -29.69 2.53 -12.08
CA HIS A 385 -28.59 3.31 -12.65
C HIS A 385 -27.26 2.54 -12.77
N LEU A 386 -26.40 2.96 -13.68
CA LEU A 386 -24.96 2.60 -13.72
C LEU A 386 -24.14 3.84 -13.36
N ALA A 387 -23.20 3.70 -12.42
CA ALA A 387 -22.21 4.74 -12.12
C ALA A 387 -20.90 4.41 -12.85
N LEU A 388 -20.43 5.31 -13.70
CA LEU A 388 -19.28 5.12 -14.59
C LEU A 388 -18.16 6.10 -14.22
N HIS A 389 -16.99 5.59 -13.80
CA HIS A 389 -15.82 6.38 -13.43
C HIS A 389 -14.81 6.41 -14.57
N TYR A 390 -14.53 7.61 -15.08
CA TYR A 390 -13.60 7.85 -16.18
C TYR A 390 -12.32 8.51 -15.67
N ARG A 391 -11.21 8.26 -16.37
CA ARG A 391 -9.97 9.06 -16.26
C ARG A 391 -9.52 9.48 -17.65
N HIS A 392 -9.14 10.74 -17.80
CA HIS A 392 -8.49 11.27 -19.01
C HIS A 392 -7.43 12.30 -18.60
N ARG A 393 -6.20 12.17 -19.13
CA ARG A 393 -5.06 13.07 -18.85
C ARG A 393 -4.88 13.36 -17.34
N ALA A 394 -4.93 12.32 -16.52
CA ALA A 394 -4.88 12.32 -15.06
C ALA A 394 -5.96 13.16 -14.32
N LYS A 395 -7.03 13.59 -15.02
CA LYS A 395 -8.28 14.10 -14.44
C LYS A 395 -9.32 12.98 -14.40
N GLU A 396 -10.23 13.02 -13.43
CA GLU A 396 -11.19 11.95 -13.18
C GLU A 396 -12.62 12.49 -13.05
N TYR A 397 -13.58 11.73 -13.56
CA TYR A 397 -14.95 12.17 -13.83
C TYR A 397 -15.94 11.05 -13.53
N LEU A 398 -17.18 11.40 -13.20
CA LEU A 398 -18.29 10.44 -13.01
C LEU A 398 -19.43 10.76 -13.96
N LYS A 399 -19.97 9.73 -14.61
CA LYS A 399 -21.29 9.80 -15.26
C LYS A 399 -22.26 8.82 -14.60
N LEU A 400 -23.53 9.19 -14.59
CA LEU A 400 -24.63 8.27 -14.34
C LEU A 400 -25.31 7.92 -15.66
N VAL A 401 -25.81 6.69 -15.74
CA VAL A 401 -26.65 6.21 -16.83
C VAL A 401 -27.91 5.58 -16.25
N ASP A 402 -29.09 6.06 -16.65
CA ASP A 402 -30.38 5.42 -16.37
C ASP A 402 -30.48 4.10 -17.15
N ARG A 403 -30.77 2.99 -16.46
CA ARG A 403 -30.81 1.63 -17.02
C ARG A 403 -32.07 1.32 -17.86
N LEU A 404 -33.10 2.18 -17.78
CA LEU A 404 -34.38 2.05 -18.46
C LEU A 404 -34.49 3.03 -19.65
N THR A 405 -34.03 4.27 -19.49
CA THR A 405 -34.13 5.32 -20.52
C THR A 405 -32.87 5.53 -21.33
N ASP A 406 -31.73 4.91 -20.97
CA ASP A 406 -30.39 5.15 -21.52
C ASP A 406 -29.92 6.62 -21.40
N ALA A 407 -30.61 7.45 -20.59
CA ALA A 407 -30.24 8.84 -20.33
C ALA A 407 -28.92 8.94 -19.56
N VAL A 408 -28.13 9.99 -19.85
CA VAL A 408 -26.77 10.16 -19.33
C VAL A 408 -26.64 11.51 -18.61
N GLU A 409 -26.14 11.48 -17.39
CA GLU A 409 -25.86 12.67 -16.56
C GLU A 409 -24.36 12.75 -16.20
N ASP A 410 -23.80 13.97 -16.17
CA ASP A 410 -22.47 14.23 -15.60
C ASP A 410 -22.59 14.60 -14.13
N VAL A 411 -22.03 13.77 -13.23
CA VAL A 411 -22.00 14.07 -11.80
C VAL A 411 -20.91 15.14 -11.56
N PRO A 412 -21.24 16.30 -10.96
CA PRO A 412 -20.26 17.38 -10.83
C PRO A 412 -19.16 17.03 -9.81
N VAL A 413 -17.96 16.75 -10.33
CA VAL A 413 -16.74 16.46 -9.56
C VAL A 413 -15.72 17.58 -9.78
N VAL A 414 -15.48 18.40 -8.74
CA VAL A 414 -14.74 19.68 -8.89
C VAL A 414 -13.58 19.83 -7.91
N VAL A 415 -12.42 19.19 -8.16
CA VAL A 415 -11.11 19.71 -7.71
C VAL A 415 -9.94 19.25 -8.62
N PRO A 416 -9.06 20.15 -9.11
CA PRO A 416 -7.76 19.73 -9.66
C PRO A 416 -6.86 19.14 -8.56
N LEU A 417 -6.06 18.12 -8.89
CA LEU A 417 -5.27 17.28 -7.96
C LEU A 417 -6.00 16.20 -7.14
N GLN A 418 -7.31 16.00 -7.29
CA GLN A 418 -7.95 14.87 -6.62
C GLN A 418 -7.84 13.54 -7.40
N THR A 419 -7.89 12.44 -6.67
CA THR A 419 -8.24 11.10 -7.16
C THR A 419 -9.61 10.74 -6.58
N LEU A 420 -10.47 10.17 -7.42
CA LEU A 420 -11.79 9.70 -7.07
C LEU A 420 -11.76 8.18 -6.87
N GLN A 421 -12.55 7.68 -5.91
CA GLN A 421 -12.82 6.25 -5.76
C GLN A 421 -14.33 6.04 -5.56
N LEU A 422 -14.95 5.21 -6.41
CA LEU A 422 -16.32 4.73 -6.18
C LEU A 422 -16.38 3.96 -4.86
N ARG A 423 -17.32 4.31 -3.97
CA ARG A 423 -17.58 3.54 -2.74
C ARG A 423 -18.59 2.45 -3.05
N ARG A 424 -18.08 1.27 -3.43
CA ARG A 424 -18.89 0.04 -3.57
C ARG A 424 -19.41 -0.39 -2.19
N SER A 425 -20.53 0.17 -1.78
CA SER A 425 -21.17 -0.07 -0.49
C SER A 425 -21.81 -1.47 -0.46
N SER A 426 -21.85 -2.13 0.70
CA SER A 426 -22.31 -3.53 0.83
C SER A 426 -23.75 -3.75 0.32
N GLN A 427 -24.59 -2.72 0.46
CA GLN A 427 -25.87 -2.52 -0.22
C GLN A 427 -25.88 -1.06 -0.72
N LEU A 428 -26.57 -0.65 -1.78
CA LEU A 428 -28.04 -0.71 -1.95
C LEU A 428 -28.88 -0.23 -0.74
N MET A 429 -28.25 0.27 0.36
CA MET A 429 -28.94 0.76 1.57
C MET A 429 -28.36 2.07 2.15
N GLU A 430 -27.35 2.71 1.53
CA GLU A 430 -27.17 4.18 1.66
C GLU A 430 -28.35 4.95 1.02
N THR A 431 -29.31 4.22 0.43
CA THR A 431 -30.65 4.65 -0.02
C THR A 431 -31.70 4.45 1.10
N SER A 432 -31.70 3.29 1.75
CA SER A 432 -32.75 2.85 2.68
C SER A 432 -32.60 3.41 4.09
N LEU A 433 -31.37 3.73 4.52
CA LEU A 433 -31.12 4.34 5.84
C LEU A 433 -31.34 5.85 5.86
N SER A 434 -31.41 6.51 4.69
CA SER A 434 -31.77 7.92 4.57
C SER A 434 -33.27 8.14 4.33
N GLY A 435 -33.96 7.17 3.72
CA GLY A 435 -35.36 7.32 3.28
C GLY A 435 -35.52 8.16 2.01
N GLU A 436 -34.42 8.54 1.37
CA GLU A 436 -34.41 9.46 0.22
C GLU A 436 -34.73 8.75 -1.12
N PRO A 437 -35.69 9.26 -1.92
CA PRO A 437 -35.99 8.71 -3.25
C PRO A 437 -34.79 8.68 -4.20
N GLY A 438 -34.80 7.74 -5.16
CA GLY A 438 -33.76 7.59 -6.20
C GLY A 438 -32.41 7.05 -5.74
N GLY A 439 -32.13 7.09 -4.44
CA GLY A 439 -30.92 6.54 -3.86
C GLY A 439 -29.66 7.39 -4.06
N THR A 440 -28.53 6.84 -3.59
CA THR A 440 -27.33 7.59 -3.26
C THR A 440 -26.09 6.94 -3.87
N LEU A 441 -25.40 7.66 -4.76
CA LEU A 441 -24.06 7.33 -5.23
C LEU A 441 -23.02 7.82 -4.22
N GLY A 442 -22.36 6.88 -3.53
CA GLY A 442 -21.23 7.16 -2.65
C GLY A 442 -19.91 7.16 -3.42
N TYR A 443 -19.10 8.21 -3.26
CA TYR A 443 -17.71 8.25 -3.75
C TYR A 443 -16.78 8.93 -2.76
N GLU A 444 -15.48 8.75 -2.92
CA GLU A 444 -14.46 9.33 -2.06
C GLU A 444 -13.47 10.15 -2.88
N LEU A 445 -13.22 11.39 -2.45
CA LEU A 445 -12.29 12.33 -3.07
C LEU A 445 -11.03 12.47 -2.21
N ARG A 446 -9.89 12.12 -2.77
CA ARG A 446 -8.58 12.06 -2.11
C ARG A 446 -7.64 13.14 -2.62
N HIS A 447 -6.95 13.83 -1.72
CA HIS A 447 -6.06 14.96 -2.03
C HIS A 447 -4.72 14.83 -1.26
N PRO A 448 -3.56 15.24 -1.82
CA PRO A 448 -2.27 14.99 -1.16
C PRO A 448 -2.08 15.67 0.20
N LEU A 449 -2.79 16.78 0.46
CA LEU A 449 -2.67 17.55 1.72
C LEU A 449 -3.88 17.46 2.66
N ALA A 450 -4.96 16.76 2.27
CA ALA A 450 -6.18 16.71 3.06
C ALA A 450 -6.67 15.28 3.29
N SER A 451 -7.36 15.06 4.40
CA SER A 451 -8.13 13.83 4.63
C SER A 451 -9.18 13.63 3.53
N ALA A 452 -9.51 12.37 3.26
CA ALA A 452 -10.46 12.03 2.24
C ALA A 452 -11.86 12.60 2.53
N ILE A 453 -12.50 13.16 1.51
CA ILE A 453 -13.87 13.67 1.56
C ILE A 453 -14.77 12.55 1.04
N ARG A 454 -15.72 12.07 1.83
CA ARG A 454 -16.77 11.18 1.35
C ARG A 454 -17.89 12.05 0.79
N MET A 455 -18.24 11.83 -0.47
CA MET A 455 -19.32 12.49 -1.17
C MET A 455 -20.49 11.52 -1.29
N HIS A 456 -21.70 12.05 -1.11
CA HIS A 456 -22.95 11.34 -1.31
C HIS A 456 -23.79 12.17 -2.29
N TYR A 457 -24.07 11.60 -3.46
CA TYR A 457 -24.88 12.21 -4.52
C TYR A 457 -26.24 11.52 -4.59
N ASN A 458 -27.32 12.23 -4.29
CA ASN A 458 -28.67 11.69 -4.45
C ASN A 458 -29.09 11.80 -5.93
N VAL A 459 -29.48 10.67 -6.52
CA VAL A 459 -29.67 10.56 -7.97
C VAL A 459 -30.99 11.18 -8.45
N ALA A 460 -32.07 11.15 -7.65
CA ALA A 460 -33.35 11.75 -8.06
C ALA A 460 -33.40 13.28 -7.92
N THR A 461 -32.55 13.88 -7.08
CA THR A 461 -32.54 15.33 -6.80
C THR A 461 -31.31 16.06 -7.32
N GLY A 462 -30.30 15.33 -7.79
CA GLY A 462 -28.98 15.88 -8.14
C GLY A 462 -28.20 16.48 -6.96
N SER A 463 -28.69 16.31 -5.72
CA SER A 463 -28.11 16.98 -4.55
C SER A 463 -26.85 16.29 -4.04
N GLN A 464 -25.88 17.10 -3.61
CA GLN A 464 -24.62 16.63 -3.01
C GLN A 464 -24.53 16.97 -1.53
N SER A 465 -24.08 15.99 -0.74
CA SER A 465 -23.57 16.22 0.62
C SER A 465 -22.16 15.64 0.76
N ALA A 466 -21.41 16.20 1.71
CA ALA A 466 -20.01 15.82 1.95
C ALA A 466 -19.79 15.55 3.44
N SER A 467 -19.19 14.40 3.77
CA SER A 467 -18.71 14.09 5.11
C SER A 467 -17.18 13.95 5.09
N VAL A 468 -16.51 14.62 6.03
CA VAL A 468 -15.04 14.59 6.18
C VAL A 468 -14.71 14.00 7.54
N SER A 469 -13.92 12.93 7.58
CA SER A 469 -13.58 12.23 8.83
C SER A 469 -12.66 13.03 9.76
N HIS A 470 -11.99 14.07 9.25
CA HIS A 470 -11.15 14.95 10.06
C HIS A 470 -11.20 16.40 9.59
N ARG A 471 -11.59 17.32 10.49
CA ARG A 471 -12.03 18.69 10.16
C ARG A 471 -10.90 19.72 9.99
N ARG A 472 -9.69 19.33 9.53
CA ARG A 472 -8.69 20.29 9.06
C ARG A 472 -9.20 20.93 7.77
N GLY A 473 -9.48 22.22 7.80
CA GLY A 473 -10.17 22.94 6.72
C GLY A 473 -9.43 22.87 5.38
N LEU A 474 -10.07 22.27 4.37
CA LEU A 474 -9.58 22.30 2.99
C LEU A 474 -9.44 23.74 2.46
N GLU A 475 -10.26 24.67 2.95
CA GLU A 475 -10.19 26.10 2.63
C GLU A 475 -8.85 26.72 3.08
N THR A 476 -8.40 26.43 4.31
CA THR A 476 -7.10 26.88 4.82
C THR A 476 -5.95 26.36 3.97
N LEU A 477 -6.05 25.12 3.49
CA LEU A 477 -5.08 24.52 2.58
C LEU A 477 -5.12 25.20 1.20
N ARG A 478 -6.30 25.43 0.61
CA ARG A 478 -6.46 26.12 -0.69
C ARG A 478 -5.87 27.54 -0.71
N ASN A 479 -5.98 28.25 0.41
CA ASN A 479 -5.43 29.61 0.54
C ASN A 479 -3.90 29.62 0.69
N THR A 480 -3.28 28.49 1.04
CA THR A 480 -1.84 28.37 1.36
C THR A 480 -1.06 27.63 0.26
N TYR A 481 -1.66 26.62 -0.37
CA TYR A 481 -1.03 25.76 -1.38
C TYR A 481 -1.78 25.83 -2.70
N HIS A 482 -1.04 26.07 -3.78
CA HIS A 482 -1.56 25.98 -5.13
C HIS A 482 -1.39 24.55 -5.66
N GLY A 483 -2.40 24.06 -6.39
CA GLY A 483 -2.40 22.71 -6.94
C GLY A 483 -3.02 22.65 -8.34
N GLU A 484 -2.28 22.13 -9.32
CA GLU A 484 -2.70 22.19 -10.73
C GLU A 484 -2.33 20.98 -11.62
N VAL A 485 -3.15 20.87 -12.68
CA VAL A 485 -3.12 20.04 -13.90
C VAL A 485 -2.19 20.45 -15.05
N LYS A 486 -0.84 20.33 -15.00
CA LYS A 486 -0.03 20.66 -16.19
C LYS A 486 -0.07 19.55 -17.25
N GLN A 487 0.28 19.93 -18.48
CA GLN A 487 0.57 19.04 -19.60
C GLN A 487 1.97 19.43 -20.10
N ILE A 488 2.90 18.47 -20.14
CA ILE A 488 4.25 18.66 -20.67
C ILE A 488 4.35 17.85 -21.97
N ALA A 489 4.93 18.43 -23.02
CA ALA A 489 5.18 17.68 -24.25
C ALA A 489 6.41 16.80 -24.08
N ALA A 490 6.26 15.50 -24.27
CA ALA A 490 7.36 14.58 -24.50
C ALA A 490 7.96 14.80 -25.90
N ARG A 491 9.16 14.23 -26.13
CA ARG A 491 9.92 14.32 -27.38
C ARG A 491 9.21 13.79 -28.63
N ASP A 492 8.17 12.98 -28.48
CA ASP A 492 7.30 12.51 -29.58
C ASP A 492 6.00 13.34 -29.74
N GLY A 493 5.90 14.47 -29.04
CA GLY A 493 4.72 15.36 -29.04
C GLY A 493 3.59 14.92 -28.10
N THR A 494 3.70 13.77 -27.43
CA THR A 494 2.68 13.30 -26.48
C THR A 494 2.60 14.24 -25.28
N LEU A 495 1.38 14.68 -24.93
CA LEU A 495 1.14 15.49 -23.73
C LEU A 495 1.07 14.61 -22.48
N VAL A 496 2.16 14.54 -21.73
CA VAL A 496 2.26 13.85 -20.43
C VAL A 496 1.62 14.72 -19.34
N PRO A 497 0.62 14.20 -18.60
CA PRO A 497 0.04 14.95 -17.47
C PRO A 497 1.00 15.05 -16.29
N VAL A 498 1.03 16.21 -15.63
CA VAL A 498 1.80 16.41 -14.40
C VAL A 498 0.93 17.07 -13.35
N SER A 499 0.78 16.42 -12.20
CA SER A 499 0.16 17.03 -11.02
C SER A 499 1.21 17.83 -10.25
N LEU A 500 1.07 19.15 -10.21
CA LEU A 500 1.97 20.06 -9.49
C LEU A 500 1.32 20.59 -8.22
N LEU A 501 2.08 20.63 -7.14
CA LEU A 501 1.68 21.12 -5.83
C LEU A 501 2.82 21.96 -5.23
N TYR A 502 2.52 23.19 -4.81
CA TYR A 502 3.50 24.10 -4.19
C TYR A 502 2.84 25.06 -3.21
N ARG A 503 3.63 25.64 -2.30
CA ARG A 503 3.14 26.63 -1.33
C ARG A 503 3.26 28.04 -1.91
N SER A 504 2.16 28.79 -1.94
CA SER A 504 2.01 29.99 -2.78
C SER A 504 2.93 31.16 -2.39
N ASP A 505 3.17 31.36 -1.10
CA ASP A 505 4.08 32.39 -0.54
C ASP A 505 5.55 31.97 -0.52
N ARG A 506 5.87 30.70 -0.84
CA ARG A 506 7.23 30.14 -0.82
C ARG A 506 7.75 29.66 -2.17
N PHE A 507 6.91 29.64 -3.20
CA PHE A 507 7.32 29.30 -4.55
C PHE A 507 8.20 30.39 -5.17
N LEU A 508 9.44 30.05 -5.50
CA LEU A 508 10.38 30.93 -6.17
C LEU A 508 10.61 30.43 -7.61
N ARG A 509 10.08 31.18 -8.58
CA ARG A 509 10.19 30.84 -10.01
C ARG A 509 11.66 30.68 -10.42
N ARG A 510 12.00 29.52 -11.00
CA ARG A 510 13.38 29.06 -11.32
C ARG A 510 14.34 28.88 -10.12
N ARG A 511 13.85 28.92 -8.87
CA ARG A 511 14.68 28.85 -7.64
C ARG A 511 14.11 27.98 -6.52
N SER A 512 12.91 27.40 -6.70
CA SER A 512 12.38 26.36 -5.81
C SER A 512 13.03 25.01 -6.14
N PRO A 513 13.44 24.22 -5.12
CA PRO A 513 13.74 22.81 -5.29
C PRO A 513 12.54 22.06 -5.88
N LEU A 514 12.77 21.10 -6.78
CA LEU A 514 11.73 20.36 -7.48
C LEU A 514 11.81 18.87 -7.17
N LEU A 515 10.83 18.32 -6.45
CA LEU A 515 10.73 16.89 -6.15
C LEU A 515 9.74 16.19 -7.09
N VAL A 516 10.24 15.37 -8.01
CA VAL A 516 9.44 14.64 -9.00
C VAL A 516 9.20 13.19 -8.57
N ASN A 517 7.94 12.79 -8.53
CA ASN A 517 7.47 11.46 -8.16
C ASN A 517 6.96 10.72 -9.41
N VAL A 518 7.34 9.45 -9.57
CA VAL A 518 6.96 8.61 -10.72
C VAL A 518 6.68 7.16 -10.30
N TYR A 519 6.04 6.39 -11.17
CA TYR A 519 5.86 4.93 -11.02
C TYR A 519 5.84 4.22 -12.38
N GLY A 520 4.96 4.68 -13.29
CA GLY A 520 5.05 4.37 -14.72
C GLY A 520 5.02 2.88 -15.10
N ALA A 521 4.33 2.03 -14.34
CA ALA A 521 4.23 0.59 -14.60
C ALA A 521 2.85 0.01 -14.26
N TYR A 522 2.53 -1.15 -14.84
CA TYR A 522 1.33 -1.97 -14.60
C TYR A 522 -0.01 -1.24 -14.81
N GLY A 523 -0.03 -0.13 -15.55
CA GLY A 523 -1.21 0.73 -15.69
C GLY A 523 -1.65 1.38 -14.38
N ALA A 524 -0.79 1.44 -13.36
CA ALA A 524 -1.14 1.95 -12.05
C ALA A 524 -1.16 3.51 -12.04
N PRO A 525 -2.25 4.16 -11.60
CA PRO A 525 -2.29 5.61 -11.46
C PRO A 525 -1.46 6.08 -10.25
N LEU A 526 -0.80 7.23 -10.37
CA LEU A 526 -0.12 7.84 -9.22
C LEU A 526 -1.14 8.30 -8.16
N ASN A 527 -1.16 7.59 -7.03
CA ASN A 527 -2.08 7.80 -5.93
C ASN A 527 -1.94 9.21 -5.31
N LYS A 528 -2.93 10.09 -5.55
CA LYS A 528 -3.02 11.46 -5.00
C LYS A 528 -3.63 11.52 -3.59
N GLY A 529 -3.71 10.38 -2.88
CA GLY A 529 -4.09 10.33 -1.48
C GLY A 529 -3.10 11.01 -0.54
N TYR A 530 -3.55 11.28 0.68
CA TYR A 530 -2.86 12.10 1.68
C TYR A 530 -1.41 11.66 1.94
N ARG A 531 -0.48 12.62 1.85
CA ARG A 531 0.96 12.44 2.01
C ARG A 531 1.46 13.28 3.20
N VAL A 532 1.37 12.72 4.39
CA VAL A 532 1.61 13.41 5.68
C VAL A 532 2.93 14.22 5.73
N GLY A 533 4.00 13.71 5.12
CA GLY A 533 5.30 14.38 5.09
C GLY A 533 5.46 15.48 4.04
N TRP A 534 4.65 15.50 2.97
CA TRP A 534 4.82 16.43 1.85
C TRP A 534 4.63 17.90 2.27
N GLN A 535 3.72 18.16 3.22
CA GLN A 535 3.50 19.52 3.72
C GLN A 535 4.79 20.13 4.30
N GLY A 536 5.64 19.34 4.98
CA GLY A 536 6.91 19.82 5.54
C GLY A 536 7.97 20.23 4.50
N LEU A 537 7.90 19.69 3.27
CA LEU A 537 8.74 20.12 2.15
C LEU A 537 8.16 21.38 1.48
N LEU A 538 6.84 21.42 1.29
CA LEU A 538 6.11 22.54 0.70
C LEU A 538 6.24 23.80 1.57
N ASP A 539 6.15 23.65 2.90
CA ASP A 539 6.41 24.70 3.90
C ASP A 539 7.84 25.27 3.83
N ARG A 540 8.78 24.51 3.24
CA ARG A 540 10.19 24.87 3.02
C ARG A 540 10.49 25.28 1.56
N GLY A 541 9.46 25.45 0.72
CA GLY A 541 9.58 26.05 -0.62
C GLY A 541 9.84 25.07 -1.77
N PHE A 542 9.78 23.76 -1.53
CA PHE A 542 9.76 22.77 -2.62
C PHE A 542 8.51 22.91 -3.49
N VAL A 543 8.66 22.64 -4.79
CA VAL A 543 7.57 22.22 -5.68
C VAL A 543 7.57 20.68 -5.71
N ILE A 544 6.40 20.07 -5.55
CA ILE A 544 6.23 18.63 -5.70
C ILE A 544 5.48 18.36 -7.00
N ALA A 545 6.05 17.49 -7.83
CA ALA A 545 5.47 17.03 -9.09
C ALA A 545 5.17 15.54 -9.05
N MET A 546 4.06 15.12 -9.66
CA MET A 546 3.73 13.73 -9.94
C MET A 546 3.66 13.56 -11.46
N ALA A 547 4.63 12.86 -12.03
CA ALA A 547 4.79 12.67 -13.47
C ALA A 547 3.96 11.45 -13.93
N HIS A 548 2.81 11.68 -14.56
CA HIS A 548 1.90 10.61 -14.99
C HIS A 548 2.33 10.01 -16.34
N VAL A 549 3.59 9.56 -16.40
CA VAL A 549 4.26 8.98 -17.58
C VAL A 549 3.53 7.75 -18.15
N ARG A 550 3.82 7.39 -19.41
CA ARG A 550 3.35 6.14 -20.04
C ARG A 550 3.85 4.91 -19.27
N GLY A 551 3.16 3.78 -19.45
CA GLY A 551 3.29 2.62 -18.56
C GLY A 551 2.45 2.74 -17.27
N GLY A 552 2.19 3.97 -16.80
CA GLY A 552 1.27 4.24 -15.69
C GLY A 552 -0.21 4.28 -16.09
N GLY A 553 -1.07 4.64 -15.14
CA GLY A 553 -2.53 4.69 -15.29
C GLY A 553 -3.12 6.09 -15.49
N ALA A 554 -2.47 6.96 -16.29
CA ALA A 554 -2.90 8.36 -16.46
C ALA A 554 -4.19 8.53 -17.26
N ASP A 555 -4.53 7.54 -18.08
CA ASP A 555 -5.65 7.51 -19.02
C ASP A 555 -6.19 6.07 -19.11
N ASN A 556 -6.79 5.68 -20.24
CA ASN A 556 -7.17 4.27 -20.49
C ASN A 556 -5.95 3.32 -20.68
N GLY A 557 -6.22 2.04 -20.94
CA GLY A 557 -5.19 0.99 -21.08
C GLY A 557 -4.17 1.18 -22.22
N ASP A 558 -4.42 2.07 -23.18
CA ASP A 558 -3.40 2.44 -24.17
C ASP A 558 -2.19 3.11 -23.51
N TRP A 559 -2.41 3.92 -22.48
CA TRP A 559 -1.36 4.69 -21.81
C TRP A 559 -0.36 3.77 -21.10
N HIS A 560 -0.84 2.65 -20.57
CA HIS A 560 -0.03 1.55 -20.06
C HIS A 560 0.80 0.92 -21.18
N ARG A 561 0.15 0.32 -22.19
CA ARG A 561 0.84 -0.41 -23.27
C ARG A 561 1.83 0.45 -24.07
N LYS A 562 1.66 1.77 -24.12
CA LYS A 562 2.57 2.74 -24.76
C LYS A 562 3.86 3.01 -23.95
N GLY A 563 4.03 2.42 -22.77
CA GLY A 563 5.23 2.56 -21.91
C GLY A 563 5.60 1.29 -21.14
N SER A 564 5.33 0.12 -21.72
CA SER A 564 5.62 -1.20 -21.14
C SER A 564 6.18 -2.16 -22.21
N GLY A 565 6.82 -3.25 -21.76
CA GLY A 565 7.46 -4.24 -22.62
C GLY A 565 8.51 -3.62 -23.54
N ALA A 566 8.39 -3.88 -24.84
CA ALA A 566 9.24 -3.32 -25.89
C ALA A 566 9.14 -1.78 -26.08
N ARG A 567 8.37 -1.08 -25.23
CA ARG A 567 8.23 0.39 -25.19
C ARG A 567 8.61 0.99 -23.82
N LYS A 568 9.37 0.28 -22.97
CA LYS A 568 9.69 0.76 -21.61
C LYS A 568 10.61 1.99 -21.59
N ASP A 569 11.44 2.13 -22.63
CA ASP A 569 12.21 3.32 -22.98
C ASP A 569 11.34 4.59 -23.03
N VAL A 570 10.10 4.48 -23.54
CA VAL A 570 9.16 5.61 -23.62
C VAL A 570 8.83 6.16 -22.24
N ALA A 571 8.56 5.29 -21.25
CA ALA A 571 8.25 5.71 -19.89
C ALA A 571 9.42 6.42 -19.18
N ILE A 572 10.66 6.05 -19.53
CA ILE A 572 11.89 6.69 -19.07
C ILE A 572 12.06 8.07 -19.74
N SER A 573 11.85 8.14 -21.06
CA SER A 573 11.91 9.41 -21.79
C SER A 573 10.85 10.42 -21.34
N ASP A 574 9.61 9.96 -21.08
CA ASP A 574 8.54 10.80 -20.53
C ASP A 574 8.92 11.43 -19.18
N PHE A 575 9.68 10.73 -18.33
CA PHE A 575 10.10 11.23 -17.03
C PHE A 575 11.15 12.34 -17.15
N LEU A 576 12.17 12.12 -17.99
CA LEU A 576 13.19 13.13 -18.32
C LEU A 576 12.56 14.36 -18.98
N ASP A 577 11.70 14.16 -19.98
CA ASP A 577 11.01 15.24 -20.71
C ASP A 577 10.08 16.05 -19.78
N VAL A 578 9.43 15.40 -18.81
CA VAL A 578 8.66 16.08 -17.76
C VAL A 578 9.56 16.96 -16.88
N ILE A 579 10.70 16.46 -16.41
CA ILE A 579 11.64 17.24 -15.58
C ILE A 579 12.11 18.48 -16.35
N HIS A 580 12.62 18.29 -17.58
CA HIS A 580 13.09 19.38 -18.44
C HIS A 580 12.00 20.40 -18.70
N GLY A 581 10.79 19.97 -19.06
CA GLY A 581 9.66 20.85 -19.30
C GLY A 581 9.27 21.69 -18.08
N LEU A 582 9.34 21.13 -16.87
CA LEU A 582 9.06 21.85 -15.62
C LEU A 582 10.15 22.88 -15.28
N VAL A 583 11.43 22.54 -15.47
CA VAL A 583 12.56 23.46 -15.26
C VAL A 583 12.53 24.60 -16.28
N ILE A 584 12.29 24.30 -17.57
CA ILE A 584 12.12 25.30 -18.63
C ILE A 584 10.95 26.25 -18.30
N GLN A 585 9.80 25.71 -17.90
CA GLN A 585 8.63 26.48 -17.44
C GLN A 585 8.87 27.21 -16.11
N GLY A 586 9.97 26.96 -15.41
CA GLY A 586 10.42 27.68 -14.22
C GLY A 586 9.76 27.23 -12.91
N TYR A 587 9.28 25.99 -12.84
CA TYR A 587 8.80 25.36 -11.61
C TYR A 587 9.94 24.80 -10.75
N GLY A 588 11.03 24.35 -11.37
CA GLY A 588 12.24 23.92 -10.68
C GLY A 588 13.44 24.84 -10.92
N ASP A 589 14.37 24.80 -9.98
CA ASP A 589 15.77 25.17 -10.15
C ASP A 589 16.54 23.99 -10.77
N PRO A 590 17.29 24.16 -11.88
CA PRO A 590 18.05 23.07 -12.51
C PRO A 590 19.07 22.41 -11.58
N GLY A 591 19.69 23.15 -10.64
CA GLY A 591 20.69 22.60 -9.71
C GLY A 591 20.09 21.92 -8.47
N ARG A 592 18.76 21.88 -8.36
CA ARG A 592 18.01 21.36 -7.19
C ARG A 592 16.76 20.59 -7.63
N VAL A 593 16.92 19.73 -8.62
CA VAL A 593 15.95 18.69 -8.98
C VAL A 593 16.19 17.43 -8.14
N PHE A 594 15.11 16.81 -7.69
CA PHE A 594 15.11 15.61 -6.86
C PHE A 594 14.11 14.59 -7.40
N ALA A 595 14.41 13.29 -7.25
CA ALA A 595 13.50 12.21 -7.64
C ALA A 595 13.09 11.34 -6.44
N GLN A 596 11.84 10.88 -6.41
CA GLN A 596 11.37 9.91 -5.42
C GLN A 596 10.50 8.82 -6.05
N GLY A 597 10.76 7.57 -5.66
CA GLY A 597 10.06 6.40 -6.20
C GLY A 597 10.10 5.17 -5.27
N THR A 598 9.34 4.14 -5.64
CA THR A 598 9.30 2.85 -4.95
C THR A 598 9.03 1.71 -5.94
N SER A 599 9.53 0.50 -5.65
CA SER A 599 9.26 -0.71 -6.47
C SER A 599 9.64 -0.46 -7.94
N ALA A 600 8.74 -0.74 -8.89
CA ALA A 600 8.89 -0.48 -10.32
C ALA A 600 9.39 0.92 -10.73
N ALA A 601 9.20 1.96 -9.91
CA ALA A 601 9.76 3.29 -10.16
C ALA A 601 11.30 3.30 -10.16
N GLY A 602 11.94 2.30 -9.53
CA GLY A 602 13.37 2.06 -9.56
C GLY A 602 13.92 1.89 -10.97
N VAL A 603 13.18 1.26 -11.87
CA VAL A 603 13.58 1.10 -13.28
C VAL A 603 13.61 2.45 -13.98
N ILE A 604 12.59 3.29 -13.78
CA ILE A 604 12.48 4.59 -14.44
C ILE A 604 13.55 5.55 -13.91
N ILE A 605 13.67 5.69 -12.59
CA ILE A 605 14.63 6.61 -11.98
C ILE A 605 16.07 6.09 -12.17
N GLY A 606 16.31 4.79 -11.98
CA GLY A 606 17.62 4.16 -12.16
C GLY A 606 18.15 4.29 -13.59
N ALA A 607 17.31 4.03 -14.60
CA ALA A 607 17.68 4.27 -15.99
C ALA A 607 17.93 5.77 -16.27
N SER A 608 17.14 6.66 -15.67
CA SER A 608 17.32 8.12 -15.82
C SER A 608 18.64 8.62 -15.27
N ILE A 609 19.12 8.09 -14.13
CA ILE A 609 20.46 8.39 -13.59
C ILE A 609 21.56 7.97 -14.58
N ASN A 610 21.42 6.80 -15.21
CA ASN A 610 22.41 6.33 -16.17
C ASN A 610 22.44 7.21 -17.45
N ILE A 611 21.29 7.76 -17.89
CA ILE A 611 21.21 8.61 -19.09
C ILE A 611 21.65 10.05 -18.79
N GLU A 612 21.12 10.67 -17.74
CA GLU A 612 21.36 12.08 -17.36
C GLU A 612 21.63 12.19 -15.83
N PRO A 613 22.83 11.82 -15.35
CA PRO A 613 23.14 11.82 -13.92
C PRO A 613 23.16 13.25 -13.34
N ASP A 614 23.73 14.20 -14.09
CA ASP A 614 23.84 15.62 -13.71
C ASP A 614 22.49 16.34 -13.59
N LEU A 615 21.38 15.70 -14.00
CA LEU A 615 20.03 16.24 -13.89
C LEU A 615 19.50 16.23 -12.44
N PHE A 616 20.11 15.48 -11.54
CA PHE A 616 19.60 15.26 -10.18
C PHE A 616 20.60 15.74 -9.12
N ALA A 617 20.11 16.46 -8.11
CA ALA A 617 20.88 16.79 -6.91
C ALA A 617 20.78 15.67 -5.85
N GLY A 618 19.61 15.06 -5.72
CA GLY A 618 19.39 13.97 -4.77
C GLY A 618 18.18 13.09 -5.06
N ILE A 619 18.24 11.83 -4.63
CA ILE A 619 17.23 10.82 -4.98
C ILE A 619 16.88 9.96 -3.76
N VAL A 620 15.60 9.65 -3.58
CA VAL A 620 15.10 8.69 -2.57
C VAL A 620 14.38 7.55 -3.26
N LEU A 621 14.86 6.31 -3.04
CA LEU A 621 14.24 5.10 -3.57
C LEU A 621 13.92 4.10 -2.46
N THR A 622 12.69 3.58 -2.46
CA THR A 622 12.26 2.55 -1.51
C THR A 622 12.01 1.24 -2.25
N ARG A 623 12.81 0.21 -1.95
CA ARG A 623 12.78 -1.11 -2.60
C ARG A 623 12.75 -1.04 -4.14
N PRO A 624 13.66 -0.27 -4.77
CA PRO A 624 13.64 -0.05 -6.21
C PRO A 624 14.01 -1.30 -7.01
N PHE A 625 13.15 -1.72 -7.94
CA PHE A 625 13.55 -2.74 -8.92
C PHE A 625 14.62 -2.17 -9.85
N VAL A 626 15.83 -2.77 -9.87
CA VAL A 626 17.00 -2.20 -10.54
C VAL A 626 17.85 -3.22 -11.32
N ASP A 627 17.79 -4.51 -10.96
CA ASP A 627 18.57 -5.56 -11.63
C ASP A 627 17.71 -6.34 -12.64
N VAL A 628 17.10 -5.59 -13.56
CA VAL A 628 15.99 -6.06 -14.40
C VAL A 628 16.39 -7.22 -15.29
N ALA A 629 17.56 -7.17 -15.91
CA ALA A 629 18.00 -8.24 -16.82
C ALA A 629 18.30 -9.55 -16.09
N ASN A 630 18.88 -9.52 -14.89
CA ASN A 630 19.12 -10.74 -14.10
C ASN A 630 17.81 -11.35 -13.60
N THR A 631 16.98 -10.57 -12.91
CA THR A 631 15.74 -11.07 -12.31
C THR A 631 14.80 -11.65 -13.36
N LEU A 632 14.70 -11.03 -14.55
CA LEU A 632 13.86 -11.56 -15.64
C LEU A 632 14.46 -12.76 -16.37
N MET A 633 15.78 -12.96 -16.36
CA MET A 633 16.40 -14.16 -16.96
C MET A 633 16.18 -15.43 -16.12
N ASP A 634 15.99 -15.32 -14.81
CA ASP A 634 15.76 -16.45 -13.91
C ASP A 634 14.26 -16.78 -13.80
N GLU A 635 13.80 -17.72 -14.65
CA GLU A 635 12.40 -18.15 -14.72
C GLU A 635 11.88 -18.83 -13.44
N ASN A 636 12.75 -19.14 -12.47
CA ASN A 636 12.37 -19.73 -11.17
C ASN A 636 12.00 -18.68 -10.11
N ARG A 637 12.36 -17.40 -10.33
CA ARG A 637 12.06 -16.32 -9.37
C ARG A 637 10.55 -16.10 -9.23
N PRO A 638 10.07 -15.68 -8.04
CA PRO A 638 8.74 -15.12 -7.89
C PRO A 638 8.48 -14.02 -8.93
N LEU A 639 7.23 -13.96 -9.42
CA LEU A 639 6.72 -12.96 -10.37
C LEU A 639 7.28 -13.02 -11.81
N THR A 640 8.57 -13.32 -12.04
CA THR A 640 9.29 -13.16 -13.32
C THR A 640 8.48 -13.51 -14.58
N LEU A 641 7.96 -14.74 -14.69
CA LEU A 641 7.19 -15.19 -15.86
C LEU A 641 5.89 -14.39 -16.10
N GLY A 642 5.31 -13.84 -15.03
CA GLY A 642 4.13 -12.97 -15.08
C GLY A 642 4.45 -11.52 -15.43
N GLU A 643 5.72 -11.09 -15.38
CA GLU A 643 6.14 -9.70 -15.62
C GLU A 643 6.65 -9.41 -17.04
N TYR A 644 6.81 -10.42 -17.90
CA TYR A 644 7.36 -10.23 -19.26
C TYR A 644 6.55 -9.29 -20.17
N GLY A 645 5.25 -9.09 -19.92
CA GLY A 645 4.45 -8.07 -20.61
C GLY A 645 4.72 -6.64 -20.11
N GLU A 646 5.23 -6.47 -18.88
CA GLU A 646 5.54 -5.15 -18.31
C GLU A 646 6.93 -4.64 -18.72
N TRP A 647 7.92 -5.55 -18.79
CA TRP A 647 9.33 -5.22 -18.99
C TRP A 647 9.93 -5.72 -20.32
N GLY A 648 9.42 -6.85 -20.83
CA GLY A 648 9.94 -7.56 -22.01
C GLY A 648 10.28 -9.03 -21.71
N ASP A 649 10.47 -9.83 -22.76
CA ASP A 649 10.76 -11.26 -22.66
C ASP A 649 12.24 -11.57 -23.01
N PRO A 650 13.11 -11.86 -22.02
CA PRO A 650 14.53 -12.17 -22.22
C PRO A 650 14.79 -13.60 -22.71
N ARG A 651 13.75 -14.35 -23.09
CA ARG A 651 13.87 -15.64 -23.80
C ARG A 651 13.92 -15.44 -25.33
N THR A 652 13.93 -14.19 -25.77
CA THR A 652 14.25 -13.80 -27.15
C THR A 652 15.49 -12.90 -27.18
N LEU A 653 16.32 -13.03 -28.22
CA LEU A 653 17.50 -12.15 -28.41
C LEU A 653 17.10 -10.67 -28.50
N GLU A 654 15.96 -10.37 -29.13
CA GLU A 654 15.46 -9.00 -29.30
C GLU A 654 14.92 -8.42 -27.98
N GLY A 655 14.16 -9.22 -27.20
CA GLY A 655 13.67 -8.83 -25.89
C GLY A 655 14.79 -8.67 -24.85
N LEU A 656 15.78 -9.57 -24.85
CA LEU A 656 16.98 -9.43 -24.01
C LEU A 656 17.73 -8.13 -24.32
N ARG A 657 17.97 -7.82 -25.61
CA ARG A 657 18.61 -6.56 -26.02
C ARG A 657 17.83 -5.32 -25.59
N ARG A 658 16.50 -5.36 -25.64
CA ARG A 658 15.63 -4.26 -25.15
C ARG A 658 15.72 -4.08 -23.64
N ILE A 659 15.68 -5.15 -22.86
CA ILE A 659 15.84 -5.08 -21.39
C ILE A 659 17.22 -4.53 -21.04
N LEU A 660 18.28 -5.02 -21.69
CA LEU A 660 19.64 -4.53 -21.49
C LEU A 660 19.84 -3.07 -21.91
N SER A 661 19.04 -2.52 -22.83
CA SER A 661 19.14 -1.10 -23.19
C SER A 661 18.56 -0.10 -22.17
N TYR A 662 17.94 -0.58 -21.08
CA TYR A 662 17.45 0.29 -20.00
C TYR A 662 17.69 -0.22 -18.57
N SER A 663 18.02 -1.50 -18.38
CA SER A 663 18.24 -2.13 -17.06
C SER A 663 19.21 -1.30 -16.19
N PRO A 664 18.79 -0.75 -15.03
CA PRO A 664 19.60 0.19 -14.27
C PRO A 664 20.96 -0.36 -13.80
N TYR A 665 21.05 -1.63 -13.42
CA TYR A 665 22.32 -2.25 -12.99
C TYR A 665 23.31 -2.48 -14.14
N ASP A 666 22.81 -2.76 -15.34
CA ASP A 666 23.62 -3.08 -16.52
C ASP A 666 24.14 -1.85 -17.27
N ASN A 667 23.55 -0.68 -17.03
CA ASN A 667 23.87 0.59 -17.72
C ASN A 667 24.63 1.59 -16.83
N ILE A 668 25.13 1.15 -15.67
CA ILE A 668 26.01 1.98 -14.83
C ILE A 668 27.28 2.30 -15.61
N ARG A 669 27.70 3.57 -15.54
CA ARG A 669 28.93 4.09 -16.16
C ARG A 669 29.55 5.11 -15.23
N SER A 670 30.88 5.26 -15.29
CA SER A 670 31.60 6.22 -14.45
C SER A 670 31.12 7.66 -14.71
N ALA A 671 30.55 8.31 -13.69
CA ALA A 671 29.89 9.60 -13.80
C ALA A 671 29.83 10.35 -12.46
N LEU A 672 29.47 11.64 -12.48
CA LEU A 672 29.15 12.40 -11.28
C LEU A 672 27.74 12.01 -10.81
N LEU A 673 27.62 11.04 -9.89
CA LEU A 673 26.31 10.53 -9.49
C LEU A 673 25.64 11.42 -8.43
N PRO A 674 24.30 11.53 -8.42
CA PRO A 674 23.56 12.24 -7.38
C PRO A 674 23.71 11.58 -6.00
N SER A 675 23.49 12.33 -4.93
CA SER A 675 23.35 11.73 -3.59
C SER A 675 22.07 10.89 -3.52
N MET A 676 22.18 9.63 -3.12
CA MET A 676 21.12 8.63 -3.17
C MET A 676 20.86 8.02 -1.80
N LEU A 677 19.58 7.93 -1.41
CA LEU A 677 19.14 7.22 -0.20
C LEU A 677 18.17 6.10 -0.58
N ILE A 678 18.66 4.88 -0.45
CA ILE A 678 18.03 3.65 -0.93
C ILE A 678 17.59 2.83 0.30
N ARG A 679 16.31 2.48 0.37
CA ARG A 679 15.75 1.69 1.49
C ARG A 679 15.37 0.30 1.01
N SER A 680 16.08 -0.73 1.47
CA SER A 680 15.73 -2.14 1.28
C SER A 680 14.95 -2.69 2.47
N SER A 681 14.37 -3.87 2.28
CA SER A 681 13.63 -4.62 3.29
C SER A 681 14.04 -6.09 3.21
N ALA A 682 14.49 -6.66 4.33
CA ALA A 682 15.18 -7.95 4.38
C ALA A 682 14.33 -9.14 3.89
N SER A 683 13.03 -9.12 4.17
CA SER A 683 12.07 -10.18 3.82
C SER A 683 11.39 -9.96 2.45
N ASP A 684 11.83 -8.99 1.64
CA ASP A 684 11.16 -8.63 0.39
C ASP A 684 11.27 -9.72 -0.69
N GLN A 685 10.14 -10.39 -0.95
CA GLN A 685 10.00 -11.45 -1.97
C GLN A 685 9.65 -10.92 -3.38
N ARG A 686 9.55 -9.60 -3.58
CA ARG A 686 9.24 -8.98 -4.87
C ARG A 686 10.43 -8.28 -5.50
N VAL A 687 11.25 -7.61 -4.68
CA VAL A 687 12.53 -7.01 -5.10
C VAL A 687 13.58 -7.36 -4.05
N GLN A 688 14.51 -8.24 -4.39
CA GLN A 688 15.39 -8.83 -3.39
C GLN A 688 16.43 -7.84 -2.88
N THR A 689 16.77 -7.91 -1.58
CA THR A 689 17.83 -7.07 -0.97
C THR A 689 19.19 -7.23 -1.67
N SER A 690 19.47 -8.39 -2.29
CA SER A 690 20.66 -8.62 -3.11
C SER A 690 20.75 -7.72 -4.35
N GLU A 691 19.63 -7.32 -4.97
CA GLU A 691 19.64 -6.36 -6.08
C GLU A 691 20.14 -4.99 -5.61
N HIS A 692 19.63 -4.52 -4.47
CA HIS A 692 20.01 -3.22 -3.89
C HIS A 692 21.48 -3.20 -3.44
N LEU A 693 21.98 -4.29 -2.82
CA LEU A 693 23.39 -4.42 -2.44
C LEU A 693 24.32 -4.33 -3.66
N ARG A 694 24.02 -5.09 -4.72
CA ARG A 694 24.82 -5.13 -5.95
C ARG A 694 24.79 -3.80 -6.69
N TRP A 695 23.61 -3.18 -6.75
CA TRP A 695 23.44 -1.85 -7.35
C TRP A 695 24.22 -0.78 -6.58
N VAL A 696 24.15 -0.73 -5.24
CA VAL A 696 24.89 0.25 -4.43
C VAL A 696 26.41 0.06 -4.53
N ALA A 697 26.92 -1.18 -4.55
CA ALA A 697 28.33 -1.44 -4.77
C ALA A 697 28.79 -0.94 -6.16
N ARG A 698 28.12 -1.35 -7.24
CA ARG A 698 28.48 -0.92 -8.61
C ARG A 698 28.32 0.59 -8.81
N LEU A 699 27.32 1.23 -8.19
CA LEU A 699 27.18 2.69 -8.24
C LEU A 699 28.37 3.40 -7.58
N ARG A 700 28.91 2.91 -6.46
CA ARG A 700 30.05 3.53 -5.78
C ARG A 700 31.36 3.38 -6.55
N ASP A 701 31.66 2.20 -7.06
CA ASP A 701 32.86 1.95 -7.88
C ASP A 701 32.86 2.77 -9.18
N HIS A 702 31.69 3.24 -9.63
CA HIS A 702 31.53 4.16 -10.76
C HIS A 702 31.20 5.62 -10.36
N ASN A 703 31.21 5.97 -9.07
CA ASN A 703 30.95 7.34 -8.65
C ASN A 703 32.22 8.20 -8.74
N MET A 704 32.15 9.27 -9.52
CA MET A 704 33.22 10.27 -9.66
C MET A 704 32.98 11.53 -8.83
N ALA A 705 31.88 11.59 -8.06
CA ALA A 705 31.49 12.71 -7.21
C ALA A 705 31.60 12.40 -5.71
N ASP A 706 31.77 13.44 -4.89
CA ASP A 706 31.72 13.37 -3.41
C ASP A 706 30.26 13.31 -2.90
N SER A 707 29.48 12.38 -3.45
CA SER A 707 28.04 12.25 -3.21
C SER A 707 27.71 11.02 -2.35
N SER A 708 26.76 11.19 -1.44
CA SER A 708 26.40 10.16 -0.46
C SER A 708 25.45 9.13 -1.06
N ILE A 709 25.93 7.91 -1.32
CA ILE A 709 25.14 6.77 -1.80
C ILE A 709 24.91 5.81 -0.63
N LEU A 710 23.70 5.83 -0.05
CA LEU A 710 23.35 5.22 1.22
C LEU A 710 22.34 4.07 1.04
N LEU A 711 22.55 2.95 1.75
CA LEU A 711 21.64 1.80 1.77
C LEU A 711 21.22 1.48 3.22
N THR A 712 19.94 1.67 3.54
CA THR A 712 19.35 1.23 4.82
C THR A 712 18.53 -0.03 4.60
N ILE A 713 18.58 -1.02 5.50
CA ILE A 713 17.90 -2.31 5.34
C ILE A 713 17.02 -2.58 6.57
N ASP A 714 15.70 -2.55 6.41
CA ASP A 714 14.73 -2.80 7.50
C ASP A 714 14.31 -4.27 7.62
N GLN A 715 13.82 -4.68 8.80
CA GLN A 715 13.35 -6.05 9.07
C GLN A 715 11.86 -6.23 8.70
N ALA A 716 11.51 -5.83 7.48
CA ALA A 716 10.19 -6.04 6.90
C ALA A 716 10.33 -6.62 5.47
N GLY A 717 9.23 -6.73 4.73
CA GLY A 717 9.24 -7.02 3.28
C GLY A 717 8.66 -5.87 2.45
N HIS A 718 8.04 -6.18 1.30
CA HIS A 718 7.75 -5.16 0.26
C HIS A 718 6.86 -3.97 0.70
N ARG A 719 6.13 -4.14 1.80
CA ARG A 719 5.25 -3.11 2.39
C ARG A 719 6.02 -2.11 3.27
N GLY A 720 7.25 -2.43 3.67
CA GLY A 720 8.03 -1.73 4.68
C GLY A 720 7.53 -2.02 6.09
N VAL A 721 8.21 -1.46 7.10
CA VAL A 721 7.89 -1.67 8.52
C VAL A 721 6.41 -1.48 8.82
N SER A 722 5.83 -2.41 9.58
CA SER A 722 4.40 -2.44 9.88
C SER A 722 4.01 -1.41 10.94
N ASP A 723 4.94 -1.03 11.81
CA ASP A 723 4.76 0.04 12.80
C ASP A 723 4.41 1.38 12.14
N ARG A 724 3.59 2.21 12.81
CA ARG A 724 3.13 3.49 12.27
C ARG A 724 4.15 4.62 12.47
N HIS A 725 4.82 4.65 13.61
CA HIS A 725 5.81 5.67 13.96
C HIS A 725 7.11 5.48 13.18
N ASP A 726 7.55 4.24 12.99
CA ASP A 726 8.76 3.92 12.21
C ASP A 726 8.60 4.28 10.73
N ARG A 727 7.42 4.05 10.13
CA ARG A 727 7.09 4.53 8.78
C ARG A 727 7.18 6.05 8.67
N TYR A 728 6.81 6.79 9.71
CA TYR A 728 6.95 8.25 9.73
C TYR A 728 8.40 8.68 10.05
N HIS A 729 9.17 7.90 10.81
CA HIS A 729 10.60 8.12 11.01
C HIS A 729 11.37 7.98 9.69
N GLN A 730 11.23 6.85 9.00
CA GLN A 730 11.82 6.62 7.67
C GLN A 730 11.45 7.72 6.67
N LEU A 731 10.19 8.19 6.68
CA LEU A 731 9.74 9.28 5.80
C LEU A 731 10.34 10.64 6.20
N ALA A 732 10.48 10.91 7.50
CA ALA A 732 11.06 12.15 8.00
C ALA A 732 12.58 12.22 7.76
N GLU A 733 13.28 11.10 7.93
CA GLU A 733 14.68 10.89 7.60
C GLU A 733 14.93 11.03 6.09
N ALA A 734 14.05 10.46 5.24
CA ALA A 734 14.08 10.70 3.80
C ALA A 734 13.94 12.19 3.43
N HIS A 735 13.05 12.90 4.11
CA HIS A 735 12.83 14.33 3.86
C HIS A 735 13.98 15.18 4.42
N ALA A 736 14.59 14.78 5.54
CA ALA A 736 15.79 15.43 6.09
C ALA A 736 16.98 15.33 5.13
N PHE A 737 17.21 14.16 4.51
CA PHE A 737 18.22 13.93 3.49
C PHE A 737 18.02 14.81 2.24
N LEU A 738 16.79 14.88 1.72
CA LEU A 738 16.45 15.78 0.60
C LEU A 738 16.67 17.25 0.96
N LEU A 739 16.36 17.65 2.20
CA LEU A 739 16.53 19.03 2.68
C LEU A 739 18.00 19.40 2.89
N SER A 740 18.84 18.53 3.42
CA SER A 740 20.27 18.84 3.60
C SER A 740 20.96 19.14 2.26
N ILE A 741 20.64 18.39 1.21
CA ILE A 741 21.16 18.63 -0.15
C ILE A 741 20.58 19.94 -0.73
N ALA A 742 19.28 20.17 -0.57
CA ALA A 742 18.63 21.38 -1.09
C ALA A 742 19.10 22.69 -0.40
N ASP A 743 19.61 22.59 0.83
CA ASP A 743 20.16 23.70 1.60
C ASP A 743 21.68 23.88 1.42
N GLN A 744 22.42 22.85 1.00
CA GLN A 744 23.81 22.96 0.52
C GLN A 744 23.89 23.73 -0.81
N ASN A 745 22.95 23.51 -1.73
CA ASN A 745 22.95 24.08 -3.08
C ASN A 745 22.19 25.44 -3.18
N ARG A 746 22.36 26.36 -2.20
CA ARG A 746 21.57 27.60 -2.08
C ARG A 746 22.19 28.87 -2.69
#